data_AF-A0A0N4V438-F1
#
_entry.id   AF-A0A0N4V438-F1
#
_cell.length_a   1.000
_cell.length_b   1.000
_cell.length_c   1.000
_cell.angle_alpha   90.00
_cell.angle_beta   90.00
_cell.angle_gamma   90.00
#
_symmetry.space_group_name_H-M   'P 1'
#
loop_
_entity.id
_entity.type
_entity.pdbx_description
1 polymer ?
#
loop_
_entity_poly.entity_id
_entity_poly.type
_entity_poly.pdbx_seq_one_letter_code
_entity_poly.pdbx_strand_id
1 'polypeptide(L)'
;MNRSLILISSALLDGSVKVIAVTRTEQLLCIIYLSNFAYGKHFVFARSFHSKCERCKGVNFTFLDSSHWRVAYTFSKSGVKAPLAYIAVNDTRNPEMEEGEDEEAGSSTELMEEEKKLMLEHCKKLLQLPDFVMEPQIEAVLGTYFQCGGDPETVVESLCENYSCMGQIGNILSDWIGDLEPDIAVVQDCLETTLSTLICKHFQPELADKIFEAEGGPGIEWLPDLISHGPWRRLVYQLAEQYPHCLMLNFAVKLISDAGFQHEISNVNTAAQQLEIFSRVLLSAIDEVLAEHRRGLMTEKYEKAFEELARVVCHSEHTYLYTQTLLRVMSQEESGMRAAACAHLSQALHKMAHEREQDTAALYVALLQFNEEKIPPNLIQAMHTMMSKQCLNPADITLLYQQYASPNPPPVELIREPLFVDLLIDSLFSYEGVKVHTDHRPKYVYLLAYASCVGEQQVDGRSSQQLDSTRDGVERLVTLLESAEDLLKELQHLIYSIRIPVVAAGLLHYVKGYLLSEDMIGEPEPVHLVLLDQIASSHPNLHLRVFQMLCELYDRQSSLNEAAEVIMERQRNVIDRFVHLLSVGLALPVVEKVNRMFRDGQIDISLVRYFAVEVLEIVSPPYSQDFIDVFLPIVANQEIFDPSGHEKMPAAKEFIDHCTATAA
;
A
#
# COMPACT_ATOMS: atom_id res chain seq x y z
N MET A 1 -30.94 27.37 -35.64
CA MET A 1 -31.27 28.67 -35.00
C MET A 1 -31.31 28.46 -33.50
N ASN A 2 -30.16 28.49 -32.85
CA ASN A 2 -30.06 28.68 -31.40
C ASN A 2 -29.13 29.88 -31.22
N ARG A 3 -29.66 30.92 -30.57
CA ARG A 3 -28.95 32.16 -30.28
C ARG A 3 -28.32 32.00 -28.90
N SER A 4 -27.01 31.82 -28.84
CA SER A 4 -26.28 31.68 -27.58
C SER A 4 -25.96 33.07 -27.05
N LEU A 5 -26.63 33.45 -25.95
CA LEU A 5 -26.22 34.56 -25.10
C LEU A 5 -25.18 34.00 -24.11
N ILE A 6 -23.99 34.58 -24.03
CA ILE A 6 -22.96 34.15 -23.07
C ILE A 6 -23.05 35.07 -21.84
N LEU A 7 -23.36 34.50 -20.68
CA LEU A 7 -23.32 35.12 -19.36
C LEU A 7 -22.11 34.54 -18.62
N ILE A 8 -21.08 35.35 -18.37
CA ILE A 8 -20.04 34.98 -17.39
C ILE A 8 -20.49 35.53 -16.04
N SER A 9 -20.90 34.68 -15.10
CA SER A 9 -21.15 35.09 -13.70
C SER A 9 -20.10 34.50 -12.77
N SER A 10 -19.43 35.32 -11.96
CA SER A 10 -18.85 34.85 -10.70
C SER A 10 -19.74 35.33 -9.54
N ALA A 11 -20.08 34.42 -8.64
CA ALA A 11 -20.76 34.72 -7.39
C ALA A 11 -19.71 34.75 -6.28
N LEU A 12 -19.48 35.93 -5.69
CA LEU A 12 -18.77 36.05 -4.41
C LEU A 12 -19.79 36.08 -3.27
N LEU A 13 -19.37 35.61 -2.09
CA LEU A 13 -20.19 35.39 -0.88
C LEU A 13 -20.97 36.62 -0.35
N ASP A 14 -20.79 37.81 -0.92
CA ASP A 14 -21.49 39.05 -0.53
C ASP A 14 -22.68 39.44 -1.44
N GLY A 15 -23.11 38.57 -2.36
CA GLY A 15 -24.40 38.71 -3.06
C GLY A 15 -24.46 39.71 -4.22
N SER A 16 -23.33 40.21 -4.72
CA SER A 16 -23.25 40.98 -5.96
C SER A 16 -22.86 40.12 -7.16
N VAL A 17 -23.69 40.10 -8.22
CA VAL A 17 -23.44 39.38 -9.49
C VAL A 17 -22.67 40.28 -10.45
N LYS A 18 -21.50 39.83 -10.95
CA LYS A 18 -20.77 40.48 -12.06
C LYS A 18 -21.06 39.72 -13.37
N VAL A 19 -21.36 40.43 -14.46
CA VAL A 19 -21.66 39.87 -15.79
C VAL A 19 -20.75 40.46 -16.86
N ILE A 20 -20.03 39.62 -17.62
CA ILE A 20 -19.35 40.04 -18.87
C ILE A 20 -20.00 39.29 -20.03
N ALA A 21 -20.46 40.01 -21.05
CA ALA A 21 -21.03 39.43 -22.28
C ALA A 21 -20.38 40.03 -23.53
N VAL A 22 -19.78 39.18 -24.37
CA VAL A 22 -19.22 39.55 -25.68
C VAL A 22 -19.81 38.60 -26.73
N THR A 23 -20.40 39.15 -27.80
CA THR A 23 -20.89 38.36 -28.96
C THR A 23 -20.50 39.02 -30.27
N ARG A 24 -20.13 38.23 -31.28
CA ARG A 24 -19.82 38.71 -32.64
C ARG A 24 -20.84 38.17 -33.64
N THR A 25 -21.94 38.88 -33.86
CA THR A 25 -22.74 38.82 -35.10
C THR A 25 -23.43 40.17 -35.34
N GLU A 26 -23.73 40.49 -36.62
CA GLU A 26 -24.01 41.81 -37.23
C GLU A 26 -25.10 42.74 -36.62
N GLN A 27 -25.54 42.57 -35.37
CA GLN A 27 -26.39 43.52 -34.66
C GLN A 27 -25.93 43.64 -33.20
N LEU A 28 -25.41 44.82 -32.84
CA LEU A 28 -24.95 45.30 -31.52
C LEU A 28 -25.48 44.55 -30.28
N LEU A 29 -24.57 44.18 -29.36
CA LEU A 29 -24.66 44.53 -27.93
C LEU A 29 -23.29 44.42 -27.22
N CYS A 30 -22.95 45.43 -26.40
CA CYS A 30 -21.79 45.46 -25.52
C CYS A 30 -22.30 45.68 -24.09
N ILE A 31 -22.04 44.75 -23.15
CA ILE A 31 -22.28 44.95 -21.72
C ILE A 31 -21.09 44.40 -20.93
N ILE A 32 -20.46 45.30 -20.17
CA ILE A 32 -19.43 45.02 -19.17
C ILE A 32 -20.00 45.38 -17.80
N TYR A 33 -19.83 44.50 -16.81
CA TYR A 33 -20.11 44.78 -15.41
C TYR A 33 -18.81 44.73 -14.60
N LEU A 34 -18.45 45.84 -13.96
CA LEU A 34 -17.41 45.92 -12.95
C LEU A 34 -18.02 46.53 -11.68
N SER A 35 -17.93 45.83 -10.56
CA SER A 35 -18.21 46.39 -9.23
C SER A 35 -16.99 46.26 -8.32
N ASN A 36 -16.34 47.38 -8.01
CA ASN A 36 -16.40 48.05 -6.70
C ASN A 36 -15.61 49.37 -6.73
N PHE A 37 -16.23 50.48 -6.33
CA PHE A 37 -15.51 51.64 -5.79
C PHE A 37 -16.39 52.29 -4.71
N ALA A 38 -15.82 52.48 -3.53
CA ALA A 38 -16.41 53.28 -2.47
C ALA A 38 -16.69 54.70 -3.00
N TYR A 39 -17.80 55.30 -2.55
CA TYR A 39 -18.30 56.65 -2.91
C TYR A 39 -19.20 56.78 -4.16
N GLY A 40 -20.41 56.22 -4.09
CA GLY A 40 -21.65 57.01 -4.17
C GLY A 40 -22.11 57.72 -5.47
N LYS A 41 -21.56 57.47 -6.67
CA LYS A 41 -22.18 57.93 -7.94
C LYS A 41 -22.08 56.89 -9.07
N HIS A 42 -23.24 56.53 -9.65
CA HIS A 42 -23.35 55.61 -10.78
C HIS A 42 -23.17 56.35 -12.11
N PHE A 43 -22.34 55.84 -13.03
CA PHE A 43 -22.34 56.24 -14.44
C PHE A 43 -22.75 55.05 -15.31
N VAL A 44 -23.74 55.26 -16.17
CA VAL A 44 -24.20 54.30 -17.18
C VAL A 44 -23.83 54.87 -18.55
N PHE A 45 -22.96 54.18 -19.29
CA PHE A 45 -22.73 54.49 -20.70
C PHE A 45 -23.62 53.60 -21.57
N ALA A 46 -24.60 54.21 -22.24
CA ALA A 46 -25.41 53.55 -23.27
C ALA A 46 -25.53 54.49 -24.47
N ARG A 47 -25.09 54.05 -25.66
CA ARG A 47 -25.25 54.79 -26.92
C ARG A 47 -26.32 54.10 -27.77
N SER A 48 -27.44 54.78 -28.04
CA SER A 48 -28.51 54.29 -28.91
C SER A 48 -28.24 54.71 -30.36
N PHE A 49 -28.43 53.79 -31.32
CA PHE A 49 -28.50 54.11 -32.74
C PHE A 49 -29.90 53.78 -33.28
N HIS A 50 -30.54 54.77 -33.92
CA HIS A 50 -31.84 54.65 -34.57
C HIS A 50 -31.65 54.65 -36.10
N SER A 51 -31.90 53.53 -36.78
CA SER A 51 -32.36 53.57 -38.18
C SER A 51 -33.13 52.31 -38.61
N LYS A 52 -34.43 52.52 -38.85
CA LYS A 52 -35.36 51.86 -39.77
C LYS A 52 -35.05 50.41 -40.20
N CYS A 53 -35.48 49.44 -39.38
CA CYS A 53 -35.77 48.10 -39.87
C CYS A 53 -37.30 47.94 -40.06
N GLU A 54 -37.77 47.80 -41.30
CA GLU A 54 -39.19 47.59 -41.62
C GLU A 54 -39.76 46.25 -41.15
N ARG A 55 -38.94 45.35 -40.59
CA ARG A 55 -39.38 44.04 -40.05
C ARG A 55 -39.85 44.07 -38.58
N CYS A 56 -39.82 45.22 -37.91
CA CYS A 56 -40.23 45.35 -36.51
C CYS A 56 -41.62 45.99 -36.30
N LYS A 57 -42.55 45.87 -37.27
CA LYS A 57 -43.96 46.16 -37.02
C LYS A 57 -44.58 45.00 -36.24
N GLY A 58 -44.57 45.07 -34.91
CA GLY A 58 -45.33 44.14 -34.07
C GLY A 58 -44.84 43.88 -32.66
N VAL A 59 -43.69 44.41 -32.23
CA VAL A 59 -43.20 44.21 -30.85
C VAL A 59 -43.38 45.49 -30.04
N ASN A 60 -44.38 45.49 -29.16
CA ASN A 60 -44.51 46.50 -28.10
C ASN A 60 -43.49 46.18 -27.00
N PHE A 61 -42.48 47.02 -26.83
CA PHE A 61 -41.68 47.00 -25.61
C PHE A 61 -42.41 47.79 -24.53
N THR A 62 -42.85 47.09 -23.48
CA THR A 62 -43.37 47.71 -22.26
C THR A 62 -42.18 48.05 -21.36
N PHE A 63 -42.00 49.35 -21.08
CA PHE A 63 -41.11 49.80 -20.03
C PHE A 63 -41.78 49.53 -18.68
N LEU A 64 -41.16 48.68 -17.84
CA LEU A 64 -41.59 48.48 -16.46
C LEU A 64 -40.80 49.38 -15.52
N ASP A 65 -41.57 50.13 -14.74
CA ASP A 65 -41.17 51.17 -13.81
C ASP A 65 -40.43 50.61 -12.59
N SER A 66 -39.60 51.46 -12.01
CA SER A 66 -38.51 51.26 -11.05
C SER A 66 -38.90 50.87 -9.61
N SER A 67 -40.04 50.22 -9.38
CA SER A 67 -40.49 49.90 -8.03
C SER A 67 -41.25 48.58 -7.97
N HIS A 68 -40.52 47.46 -7.91
CA HIS A 68 -40.83 46.23 -7.15
C HIS A 68 -39.93 45.07 -7.62
N TRP A 69 -38.88 44.78 -6.87
CA TRP A 69 -38.17 43.49 -6.97
C TRP A 69 -38.59 42.60 -5.79
N ARG A 70 -39.18 41.44 -6.08
CA ARG A 70 -39.28 40.32 -5.15
C ARG A 70 -38.25 39.28 -5.57
N VAL A 71 -37.34 38.94 -4.67
CA VAL A 71 -36.40 37.82 -4.81
C VAL A 71 -37.11 36.56 -4.32
N ALA A 72 -37.09 35.49 -5.11
CA ALA A 72 -37.52 34.16 -4.69
C ALA A 72 -36.29 33.27 -4.55
N TYR A 73 -36.03 32.79 -3.32
CA TYR A 73 -35.10 31.69 -3.04
C TYR A 73 -35.90 30.48 -2.53
N THR A 74 -35.51 29.28 -2.94
CA THR A 74 -35.90 28.01 -2.29
C THR A 74 -34.64 27.26 -1.88
N PHE A 75 -34.46 27.04 -0.57
CA PHE A 75 -33.44 26.16 0.01
C PHE A 75 -34.00 24.76 0.26
N SER A 76 -33.17 23.73 0.07
CA SER A 76 -33.37 22.37 0.62
C SER A 76 -32.21 22.03 1.56
N LYS A 77 -32.51 21.34 2.65
CA LYS A 77 -31.71 21.20 3.89
C LYS A 77 -30.72 20.03 3.88
N SER A 78 -29.51 20.31 4.34
CA SER A 78 -28.79 19.61 5.43
C SER A 78 -27.71 20.59 5.93
N GLY A 79 -27.40 20.83 7.19
CA GLY A 79 -27.80 20.16 8.42
C GLY A 79 -26.69 20.15 9.46
N VAL A 80 -25.79 21.15 9.54
CA VAL A 80 -24.81 21.30 10.63
C VAL A 80 -24.63 22.79 10.99
N LYS A 81 -24.78 23.12 12.27
CA LYS A 81 -24.53 24.45 12.87
C LYS A 81 -23.18 24.45 13.59
N ALA A 82 -22.34 25.44 13.32
CA ALA A 82 -21.24 25.88 14.20
C ALA A 82 -21.01 27.40 14.03
N PRO A 83 -20.41 28.09 15.02
CA PRO A 83 -20.75 29.47 15.36
C PRO A 83 -19.97 30.52 14.55
N LEU A 84 -20.66 31.56 14.07
CA LEU A 84 -20.01 32.78 13.60
C LEU A 84 -19.54 33.59 14.81
N ALA A 85 -18.24 33.55 15.07
CA ALA A 85 -17.56 34.51 15.92
C ALA A 85 -17.58 35.89 15.24
N TYR A 86 -18.13 36.88 15.93
CA TYR A 86 -17.94 38.29 15.58
C TYR A 86 -16.46 38.66 15.81
N ILE A 87 -15.73 39.01 14.75
CA ILE A 87 -14.49 39.77 14.88
C ILE A 87 -14.79 41.20 14.41
N ALA A 88 -14.83 42.10 15.39
CA ALA A 88 -14.85 43.53 15.18
C ALA A 88 -13.51 43.96 14.56
N VAL A 89 -13.55 44.58 13.38
CA VAL A 89 -12.38 45.28 12.84
C VAL A 89 -12.36 46.66 13.46
N ASN A 90 -11.33 46.89 14.28
CA ASN A 90 -11.03 48.15 14.92
C ASN A 90 -10.79 49.24 13.89
N ASP A 91 -11.49 50.35 14.09
CA ASP A 91 -11.37 51.61 13.40
C ASP A 91 -10.08 52.32 13.87
N THR A 92 -8.95 52.05 13.22
CA THR A 92 -7.69 52.78 13.49
C THR A 92 -7.64 54.04 12.66
N ARG A 93 -7.91 55.16 13.34
CA ARG A 93 -7.68 56.53 12.91
C ARG A 93 -6.23 56.73 12.44
N ASN A 94 -6.09 57.38 11.29
CA ASN A 94 -4.83 57.93 10.76
C ASN A 94 -4.21 58.94 11.75
N PRO A 95 -2.88 58.95 11.94
CA PRO A 95 -2.19 60.04 12.61
C PRO A 95 -1.96 61.21 11.63
N GLU A 96 -2.20 62.42 12.14
CA GLU A 96 -1.87 63.70 11.53
C GLU A 96 -0.35 63.80 11.28
N MET A 97 0.05 64.17 10.07
CA MET A 97 1.41 64.62 9.75
C MET A 97 1.37 66.09 9.32
N GLU A 98 2.36 66.81 9.82
CA GLU A 98 2.51 68.25 9.93
C GLU A 98 2.59 68.97 8.59
N GLU A 99 2.03 70.19 8.59
CA GLU A 99 2.18 71.19 7.55
C GLU A 99 3.64 71.64 7.44
N GLY A 100 4.22 71.48 6.25
CA GLY A 100 5.45 72.13 5.83
C GLY A 100 5.24 72.73 4.44
N GLU A 101 5.12 74.06 4.39
CA GLU A 101 5.20 74.86 3.16
C GLU A 101 6.63 74.77 2.61
N ASP A 102 6.77 74.50 1.30
CA ASP A 102 7.52 75.35 0.36
C ASP A 102 7.88 74.61 -0.94
N GLU A 103 7.35 75.15 -2.05
CA GLU A 103 8.00 75.36 -3.35
C GLU A 103 8.99 74.30 -3.89
N GLU A 104 8.48 73.22 -4.51
CA GLU A 104 9.19 72.50 -5.61
C GLU A 104 8.24 71.54 -6.39
N ALA A 105 7.00 71.96 -6.68
CA ALA A 105 5.95 71.12 -7.29
C ALA A 105 6.03 70.96 -8.84
N GLY A 106 7.22 71.11 -9.43
CA GLY A 106 7.42 70.99 -10.87
C GLY A 106 7.99 69.64 -11.34
N SER A 107 8.86 69.00 -10.54
CA SER A 107 9.70 67.88 -11.02
C SER A 107 9.34 66.51 -10.42
N SER A 108 8.80 66.44 -9.20
CA SER A 108 8.37 65.18 -8.57
C SER A 108 7.05 64.64 -9.14
N THR A 109 6.20 65.53 -9.63
CA THR A 109 4.94 65.22 -10.34
C THR A 109 5.21 64.62 -11.72
N GLU A 110 6.23 65.10 -12.43
CA GLU A 110 6.62 64.60 -13.75
C GLU A 110 7.17 63.17 -13.69
N LEU A 111 8.00 62.85 -12.68
CA LEU A 111 8.53 61.49 -12.47
C LEU A 111 7.43 60.47 -12.11
N MET A 112 6.48 60.85 -11.26
CA MET A 112 5.30 60.00 -10.96
C MET A 112 4.36 59.84 -12.16
N GLU A 113 4.29 60.83 -13.06
CA GLU A 113 3.51 60.72 -14.30
C GLU A 113 4.19 59.82 -15.34
N GLU A 114 5.52 59.83 -15.43
CA GLU A 114 6.29 58.92 -16.29
C GLU A 114 6.18 57.46 -15.84
N GLU A 115 6.28 57.18 -14.53
CA GLU A 115 6.07 55.84 -13.98
C GLU A 115 4.64 55.34 -14.22
N LYS A 116 3.63 56.19 -14.03
CA LYS A 116 2.23 55.86 -14.36
C LYS A 116 2.04 55.58 -15.84
N LYS A 117 2.67 56.35 -16.73
CA LYS A 117 2.63 56.10 -18.19
C LYS A 117 3.26 54.75 -18.55
N LEU A 118 4.41 54.42 -17.97
CA LEU A 118 5.08 53.13 -18.18
C LEU A 118 4.24 51.94 -17.69
N MET A 119 3.61 52.06 -16.51
CA MET A 119 2.71 51.04 -15.98
C MET A 119 1.44 50.89 -16.84
N LEU A 120 0.89 52.00 -17.34
CA LEU A 120 -0.28 52.03 -18.20
C LEU A 120 0.02 51.39 -19.57
N GLU A 121 1.20 51.65 -20.15
CA GLU A 121 1.68 50.96 -21.36
C GLU A 121 1.93 49.47 -21.11
N HIS A 122 2.47 49.10 -19.96
CA HIS A 122 2.70 47.71 -19.60
C HIS A 122 1.38 46.93 -19.47
N CYS A 123 0.40 47.47 -18.74
CA CYS A 123 -0.94 46.90 -18.64
C CYS A 123 -1.62 46.82 -20.01
N LYS A 124 -1.48 47.84 -20.89
CA LYS A 124 -2.00 47.79 -22.27
C LYS A 124 -1.42 46.64 -23.08
N LYS A 125 -0.11 46.39 -22.97
CA LYS A 125 0.54 45.26 -23.66
C LYS A 125 -0.01 43.91 -23.16
N LEU A 126 -0.29 43.78 -21.87
CA LEU A 126 -0.89 42.56 -21.31
C LEU A 126 -2.33 42.37 -21.78
N LEU A 127 -3.15 43.43 -21.78
CA LEU A 127 -4.55 43.40 -22.25
C LEU A 127 -4.68 43.08 -23.76
N GLN A 128 -3.60 43.27 -24.52
CA GLN A 128 -3.54 42.93 -25.95
C GLN A 128 -3.09 41.49 -26.21
N LEU A 129 -2.70 40.74 -25.17
CA LEU A 129 -2.37 39.32 -25.34
C LEU A 129 -3.63 38.54 -25.73
N PRO A 130 -3.49 37.50 -26.58
CA PRO A 130 -4.61 36.70 -27.03
C PRO A 130 -5.25 35.98 -25.83
N ASP A 131 -6.58 36.03 -25.73
CA ASP A 131 -7.38 35.42 -24.66
C ASP A 131 -7.00 35.85 -23.23
N PHE A 132 -6.33 37.00 -23.06
CA PHE A 132 -5.92 37.49 -21.73
C PHE A 132 -7.07 37.68 -20.74
N VAL A 133 -8.30 37.85 -21.24
CA VAL A 133 -9.53 37.90 -20.43
C VAL A 133 -9.76 36.62 -19.62
N MET A 134 -9.18 35.49 -20.03
CA MET A 134 -9.29 34.19 -19.36
C MET A 134 -8.13 33.92 -18.39
N GLU A 135 -7.14 34.81 -18.30
CA GLU A 135 -5.97 34.66 -17.43
C GLU A 135 -6.29 35.08 -15.98
N PRO A 136 -5.77 34.38 -14.97
CA PRO A 136 -6.10 34.66 -13.56
C PRO A 136 -5.63 36.04 -13.08
N GLN A 137 -4.68 36.66 -13.77
CA GLN A 137 -4.10 37.95 -13.40
C GLN A 137 -4.90 39.15 -13.91
N ILE A 138 -5.97 38.93 -14.70
CA ILE A 138 -6.75 39.98 -15.34
C ILE A 138 -7.27 41.01 -14.31
N GLU A 139 -7.75 40.57 -13.15
CA GLU A 139 -8.31 41.48 -12.14
C GLU A 139 -7.25 42.41 -11.55
N ALA A 140 -6.06 41.89 -11.24
CA ALA A 140 -4.95 42.67 -10.71
C ALA A 140 -4.43 43.69 -11.74
N VAL A 141 -4.34 43.27 -13.00
CA VAL A 141 -3.91 44.13 -14.12
C VAL A 141 -4.94 45.22 -14.40
N LEU A 142 -6.23 44.89 -14.38
CA LEU A 142 -7.31 45.89 -14.52
C LEU A 142 -7.32 46.88 -13.35
N GLY A 143 -7.16 46.40 -12.11
CA GLY A 143 -7.05 47.25 -10.93
C GLY A 143 -5.89 48.25 -11.05
N THR A 144 -4.71 47.77 -11.46
CA THR A 144 -3.52 48.60 -11.67
C THR A 144 -3.71 49.59 -12.82
N TYR A 145 -4.33 49.16 -13.93
CA TYR A 145 -4.61 49.99 -15.10
C TYR A 145 -5.55 51.16 -14.78
N PHE A 146 -6.64 50.89 -14.04
CA PHE A 146 -7.58 51.94 -13.64
C PHE A 146 -7.00 52.86 -12.56
N GLN A 147 -6.18 52.35 -11.64
CA GLN A 147 -5.44 53.18 -10.67
C GLN A 147 -4.46 54.14 -11.34
N CYS A 148 -3.89 53.77 -12.49
CA CYS A 148 -3.00 54.62 -13.29
C CYS A 148 -3.74 55.63 -14.19
N GLY A 149 -5.08 55.66 -14.17
CA GLY A 149 -5.89 56.58 -14.99
C GLY A 149 -6.19 56.08 -16.40
N GLY A 150 -6.09 54.77 -16.64
CA GLY A 150 -6.41 54.15 -17.91
C GLY A 150 -7.90 54.23 -18.26
N ASP A 151 -8.19 54.43 -19.54
CA ASP A 151 -9.55 54.58 -20.05
C ASP A 151 -10.25 53.20 -20.23
N PRO A 152 -11.51 53.04 -19.79
CA PRO A 152 -12.23 51.78 -19.92
C PRO A 152 -12.45 51.34 -21.37
N GLU A 153 -12.62 52.28 -22.31
CA GLU A 153 -12.90 51.99 -23.71
C GLU A 153 -11.75 51.19 -24.35
N THR A 154 -10.49 51.60 -24.12
CA THR A 154 -9.32 50.87 -24.61
C THR A 154 -9.22 49.46 -24.03
N VAL A 155 -9.66 49.23 -22.79
CA VAL A 155 -9.71 47.88 -22.20
C VAL A 155 -10.71 47.00 -22.93
N VAL A 156 -11.91 47.53 -23.19
CA VAL A 156 -12.95 46.80 -23.94
C VAL A 156 -12.45 46.42 -25.31
N GLU A 157 -11.93 47.40 -26.05
CA GLU A 157 -11.43 47.19 -27.40
C GLU A 157 -10.28 46.19 -27.40
N SER A 158 -9.29 46.36 -26.52
CA SER A 158 -8.12 45.46 -26.45
C SER A 158 -8.51 44.03 -26.09
N LEU A 159 -9.39 43.81 -25.11
CA LEU A 159 -9.80 42.46 -24.72
C LEU A 159 -10.75 41.83 -25.76
N CYS A 160 -11.67 42.60 -26.35
CA CYS A 160 -12.60 42.08 -27.35
C CYS A 160 -11.91 41.76 -28.68
N GLU A 161 -10.95 42.56 -29.12
CA GLU A 161 -10.22 42.33 -30.37
C GLU A 161 -9.27 41.12 -30.27
N ASN A 162 -8.71 40.87 -29.09
CA ASN A 162 -7.74 39.78 -28.87
C ASN A 162 -8.36 38.51 -28.26
N TYR A 163 -9.68 38.47 -28.04
CA TYR A 163 -10.37 37.25 -27.64
C TYR A 163 -10.47 36.27 -28.81
N SER A 164 -9.68 35.20 -28.75
CA SER A 164 -9.58 34.12 -29.73
C SER A 164 -10.41 32.88 -29.35
N CYS A 165 -11.04 32.89 -28.18
CA CYS A 165 -12.03 31.89 -27.76
C CYS A 165 -11.45 30.47 -27.61
N MET A 166 -10.13 30.33 -27.40
CA MET A 166 -9.46 29.03 -27.43
C MET A 166 -10.00 28.07 -26.36
N GLY A 167 -10.28 28.57 -25.16
CA GLY A 167 -10.88 27.77 -24.08
C GLY A 167 -12.28 27.25 -24.41
N GLN A 168 -13.12 28.05 -25.09
CA GLN A 168 -14.47 27.62 -25.47
C GLN A 168 -14.45 26.71 -26.69
N ILE A 169 -13.51 26.90 -27.63
CA ILE A 169 -13.28 25.96 -28.72
C ILE A 169 -12.96 24.57 -28.16
N GLY A 170 -12.16 24.49 -27.09
CA GLY A 170 -11.91 23.24 -26.37
C GLY A 170 -13.19 22.56 -25.88
N ASN A 171 -14.09 23.32 -25.23
CA ASN A 171 -15.37 22.80 -24.75
C ASN A 171 -16.28 22.33 -25.89
N ILE A 172 -16.35 23.09 -26.99
CA ILE A 172 -17.17 22.73 -28.16
C ILE A 172 -16.63 21.46 -28.83
N LEU A 173 -15.31 21.35 -28.96
CA LEU A 173 -14.69 20.15 -29.52
C LEU A 173 -14.92 18.94 -28.62
N SER A 174 -14.89 19.11 -27.30
CA SER A 174 -15.28 18.07 -26.33
C SER A 174 -16.73 17.61 -26.54
N ASP A 175 -17.67 18.55 -26.66
CA ASP A 175 -19.09 18.24 -26.91
C ASP A 175 -19.27 17.49 -28.24
N TRP A 176 -18.54 17.89 -29.30
CA TRP A 176 -18.58 17.21 -30.59
C TRP A 176 -17.98 15.80 -30.55
N ILE A 177 -16.94 15.58 -29.75
CA ILE A 177 -16.40 14.23 -29.53
C ILE A 177 -17.44 13.38 -28.78
N GLY A 178 -18.17 13.95 -27.83
CA GLY A 178 -19.32 13.32 -27.15
C GLY A 178 -20.49 12.99 -28.08
N ASP A 179 -20.73 13.79 -29.11
CA ASP A 179 -21.76 13.51 -30.14
C ASP A 179 -21.34 12.41 -31.12
N LEU A 180 -20.02 12.22 -31.33
CA LEU A 180 -19.47 11.26 -32.30
C LEU A 180 -19.20 9.88 -31.69
N GLU A 181 -18.87 9.82 -30.40
CA GLU A 181 -18.63 8.58 -29.66
C GLU A 181 -19.82 8.26 -28.75
N PRO A 182 -20.51 7.12 -28.93
CA PRO A 182 -21.69 6.78 -28.14
C PRO A 182 -21.38 6.47 -26.67
N ASP A 183 -20.12 6.17 -26.34
CA ASP A 183 -19.67 5.92 -24.97
C ASP A 183 -19.02 7.17 -24.35
N ILE A 184 -19.80 7.86 -23.52
CA ILE A 184 -19.38 9.06 -22.78
C ILE A 184 -18.17 8.77 -21.88
N ALA A 185 -18.04 7.54 -21.36
CA ALA A 185 -16.92 7.19 -20.49
C ALA A 185 -15.58 7.20 -21.24
N VAL A 186 -15.57 6.79 -22.50
CA VAL A 186 -14.36 6.80 -23.35
C VAL A 186 -13.93 8.23 -23.68
N VAL A 187 -14.90 9.11 -23.95
CA VAL A 187 -14.65 10.53 -24.21
C VAL A 187 -14.07 11.21 -22.97
N GLN A 188 -14.67 10.96 -21.80
CA GLN A 188 -14.21 11.50 -20.54
C GLN A 188 -12.78 11.00 -20.20
N ASP A 189 -12.51 9.71 -20.35
CA ASP A 189 -11.17 9.14 -20.10
C ASP A 189 -10.11 9.72 -21.06
N CYS A 190 -10.46 9.94 -22.33
CA CYS A 190 -9.59 10.58 -23.31
C CYS A 190 -9.24 12.03 -22.92
N LEU A 191 -10.24 12.81 -22.49
CA LEU A 191 -10.05 14.19 -22.02
C LEU A 191 -9.22 14.24 -20.74
N GLU A 192 -9.57 13.43 -19.74
CA GLU A 192 -8.85 13.35 -18.46
C GLU A 192 -7.40 12.94 -18.67
N THR A 193 -7.14 11.98 -19.56
CA THR A 193 -5.77 11.53 -19.91
C THR A 193 -4.99 12.63 -20.63
N THR A 194 -5.63 13.35 -21.56
CA THR A 194 -4.98 14.45 -22.31
C THR A 194 -4.63 15.61 -21.38
N LEU A 195 -5.57 16.02 -20.52
CA LEU A 195 -5.35 17.07 -19.53
C LEU A 195 -4.28 16.65 -18.52
N SER A 196 -4.32 15.43 -18.01
CA SER A 196 -3.29 14.88 -17.12
C SER A 196 -1.90 14.95 -17.76
N THR A 197 -1.79 14.59 -19.03
CA THR A 197 -0.53 14.65 -19.78
C THR A 197 -0.03 16.10 -19.95
N LEU A 198 -0.92 17.05 -20.21
CA LEU A 198 -0.58 18.46 -20.33
C LEU A 198 -0.13 19.05 -19.00
N ILE A 199 -0.84 18.74 -17.91
CA ILE A 199 -0.48 19.16 -16.56
C ILE A 199 0.90 18.61 -16.22
N CYS A 200 1.16 17.32 -16.40
CA CYS A 200 2.49 16.73 -16.15
C CYS A 200 3.62 17.42 -16.93
N LYS A 201 3.39 17.84 -18.18
CA LYS A 201 4.41 18.50 -19.02
C LYS A 201 4.71 19.93 -18.61
N HIS A 202 3.72 20.65 -18.09
CA HIS A 202 3.81 22.10 -17.84
C HIS A 202 3.77 22.47 -16.35
N PHE A 203 3.66 21.48 -15.45
CA PHE A 203 3.62 21.72 -14.01
C PHE A 203 4.91 22.37 -13.51
N GLN A 204 4.76 23.43 -12.72
CA GLN A 204 5.88 24.16 -12.10
C GLN A 204 5.68 24.17 -10.58
N PRO A 205 6.55 23.49 -9.81
CA PRO A 205 6.35 23.33 -8.36
C PRO A 205 6.44 24.67 -7.62
N GLU A 206 7.34 25.56 -8.03
CA GLU A 206 7.53 26.87 -7.40
C GLU A 206 6.29 27.77 -7.51
N LEU A 207 5.54 27.69 -8.62
CA LEU A 207 4.30 28.45 -8.79
C LEU A 207 3.16 27.84 -7.98
N ALA A 208 3.08 26.51 -7.93
CA ALA A 208 2.10 25.80 -7.12
C ALA A 208 2.26 26.14 -5.63
N ASP A 209 3.50 26.18 -5.14
CA ASP A 209 3.79 26.53 -3.75
C ASP A 209 3.49 28.01 -3.46
N LYS A 210 3.72 28.93 -4.40
CA LYS A 210 3.31 30.34 -4.25
C LYS A 210 1.79 30.51 -4.14
N ILE A 211 1.01 29.72 -4.88
CA ILE A 211 -0.45 29.72 -4.76
C ILE A 211 -0.87 29.18 -3.39
N PHE A 212 -0.14 28.19 -2.88
CA PHE A 212 -0.36 27.60 -1.57
C PHE A 212 -0.01 28.54 -0.41
N GLU A 213 1.08 29.29 -0.52
CA GLU A 213 1.61 30.19 0.52
C GLU A 213 1.02 31.60 0.49
N ALA A 214 0.25 31.98 -0.52
CA ALA A 214 -0.28 33.33 -0.67
C ALA A 214 -1.07 33.79 0.58
N GLU A 215 -0.57 34.83 1.24
CA GLU A 215 -1.18 35.44 2.43
C GLU A 215 -2.59 35.97 2.12
N GLY A 216 -3.62 35.25 2.57
CA GLY A 216 -5.02 35.62 2.34
C GLY A 216 -6.01 34.47 2.23
N GLY A 217 -5.56 33.20 2.22
CA GLY A 217 -6.40 32.00 2.41
C GLY A 217 -7.69 31.97 1.59
N PRO A 218 -7.61 31.72 0.26
CA PRO A 218 -8.48 30.71 -0.36
C PRO A 218 -7.86 30.06 -1.63
N GLY A 219 -6.53 29.90 -1.73
CA GLY A 219 -5.90 29.38 -2.96
C GLY A 219 -6.17 27.90 -3.29
N ILE A 220 -6.72 27.13 -2.34
CA ILE A 220 -6.73 25.65 -2.36
C ILE A 220 -8.14 25.08 -2.10
N GLU A 221 -9.19 25.91 -2.05
CA GLU A 221 -10.56 25.45 -1.78
C GLU A 221 -11.09 24.47 -2.83
N TRP A 222 -10.55 24.52 -4.04
CA TRP A 222 -10.87 23.60 -5.15
C TRP A 222 -10.22 22.22 -5.00
N LEU A 223 -9.19 22.08 -4.16
CA LEU A 223 -8.39 20.86 -4.08
C LEU A 223 -9.19 19.67 -3.50
N PRO A 224 -10.02 19.82 -2.44
CA PRO A 224 -10.94 18.77 -1.98
C PRO A 224 -11.88 18.25 -3.07
N ASP A 225 -12.40 19.13 -3.92
CA ASP A 225 -13.28 18.75 -5.03
C ASP A 225 -12.51 17.98 -6.10
N LEU A 226 -11.28 18.40 -6.43
CA LEU A 226 -10.42 17.68 -7.37
C LEU A 226 -10.12 16.25 -6.89
N ILE A 227 -9.70 16.10 -5.62
CA ILE A 227 -9.29 14.80 -5.07
C ILE A 227 -10.47 13.85 -4.83
N SER A 228 -11.72 14.31 -4.92
CA SER A 228 -12.89 13.44 -4.85
C SER A 228 -12.92 12.42 -6.01
N HIS A 229 -12.24 12.73 -7.11
CA HIS A 229 -12.17 11.90 -8.32
C HIS A 229 -10.85 11.10 -8.39
N GLY A 230 -10.96 9.79 -8.63
CA GLY A 230 -9.81 8.87 -8.69
C GLY A 230 -8.74 9.18 -9.76
N PRO A 231 -9.09 9.57 -11.00
CA PRO A 231 -8.11 9.94 -12.03
C PRO A 231 -7.20 11.10 -11.61
N TRP A 232 -7.76 12.12 -10.97
CA TRP A 232 -6.99 13.26 -10.49
C TRP A 232 -6.14 12.93 -9.27
N ARG A 233 -6.60 12.03 -8.38
CA ARG A 233 -5.74 11.50 -7.31
C ARG A 233 -4.48 10.80 -7.87
N ARG A 234 -4.64 10.00 -8.93
CA ARG A 234 -3.50 9.37 -9.64
C ARG A 234 -2.53 10.40 -10.21
N LEU A 235 -3.05 11.47 -10.80
CA LEU A 235 -2.23 12.59 -11.29
C LEU A 235 -1.44 13.27 -10.15
N VAL A 236 -2.08 13.53 -9.01
CA VAL A 236 -1.42 14.12 -7.84
C VAL A 236 -0.28 13.22 -7.35
N TYR A 237 -0.47 11.91 -7.27
CA TYR A 237 0.60 10.97 -6.91
C TYR A 237 1.76 10.99 -7.89
N GLN A 238 1.46 11.01 -9.20
CA GLN A 238 2.49 11.07 -10.25
C GLN A 238 3.30 12.37 -10.18
N LEU A 239 2.66 13.51 -9.92
CA LEU A 239 3.34 14.79 -9.76
C LEU A 239 4.15 14.83 -8.47
N ALA A 240 3.62 14.30 -7.36
CA ALA A 240 4.33 14.25 -6.08
C ALA A 240 5.60 13.39 -6.14
N GLU A 241 5.59 12.33 -6.97
CA GLU A 241 6.80 11.55 -7.24
C GLU A 241 7.85 12.34 -8.03
N GLN A 242 7.42 13.11 -9.03
CA GLN A 242 8.33 13.92 -9.85
C GLN A 242 8.89 15.13 -9.07
N TYR A 243 8.10 15.69 -8.15
CA TYR A 243 8.40 16.91 -7.41
C TYR A 243 8.21 16.73 -5.89
N PRO A 244 9.07 15.93 -5.22
CA PRO A 244 8.90 15.56 -3.80
C PRO A 244 8.97 16.74 -2.82
N HIS A 245 9.62 17.83 -3.22
CA HIS A 245 9.79 19.02 -2.37
C HIS A 245 8.65 20.03 -2.49
N CYS A 246 7.65 19.80 -3.34
CA CYS A 246 6.52 20.71 -3.52
C CYS A 246 5.55 20.62 -2.33
N LEU A 247 5.34 21.72 -1.62
CA LEU A 247 4.48 21.81 -0.45
C LEU A 247 3.01 21.55 -0.81
N MET A 248 2.52 22.12 -1.92
CA MET A 248 1.14 21.95 -2.36
C MET A 248 0.83 20.47 -2.63
N LEU A 249 1.73 19.75 -3.31
CA LEU A 249 1.55 18.33 -3.61
C LEU A 249 1.61 17.49 -2.34
N ASN A 250 2.56 17.78 -1.44
CA ASN A 250 2.65 17.11 -0.15
C ASN A 250 1.37 17.29 0.69
N PHE A 251 0.77 18.49 0.66
CA PHE A 251 -0.52 18.77 1.30
C PHE A 251 -1.68 18.05 0.61
N ALA A 252 -1.70 18.00 -0.74
CA ALA A 252 -2.71 17.28 -1.49
C ALA A 252 -2.71 15.79 -1.18
N VAL A 253 -1.53 15.15 -1.12
CA VAL A 253 -1.39 13.74 -0.73
C VAL A 253 -1.87 13.53 0.71
N LYS A 254 -1.59 14.47 1.62
CA LYS A 254 -2.13 14.42 2.99
C LYS A 254 -3.66 14.49 3.02
N LEU A 255 -4.29 15.40 2.27
CA LEU A 255 -5.75 15.48 2.17
C LEU A 255 -6.37 14.21 1.59
N ILE A 256 -5.73 13.60 0.58
CA ILE A 256 -6.18 12.32 0.01
C ILE A 256 -6.15 11.20 1.07
N SER A 257 -5.08 11.17 1.88
CA SER A 257 -4.95 10.24 3.00
C SER A 257 -6.01 10.46 4.08
N ASP A 258 -6.29 11.72 4.44
CA ASP A 258 -7.33 12.09 5.41
C ASP A 258 -8.75 11.77 4.91
N ALA A 259 -8.98 11.82 3.60
CA ALA A 259 -10.22 11.41 2.97
C ALA A 259 -10.43 9.88 2.90
N GLY A 260 -9.42 9.08 3.28
CA GLY A 260 -9.52 7.61 3.35
C GLY A 260 -9.07 6.86 2.09
N PHE A 261 -8.51 7.53 1.08
CA PHE A 261 -8.04 6.89 -0.17
C PHE A 261 -6.59 6.39 -0.09
N GLN A 262 -6.17 5.92 1.09
CA GLN A 262 -4.79 5.51 1.37
C GLN A 262 -4.37 4.26 0.59
N HIS A 263 -5.32 3.35 0.33
CA HIS A 263 -5.12 2.13 -0.45
C HIS A 263 -4.80 2.42 -1.93
N GLU A 264 -5.06 3.63 -2.43
CA GLU A 264 -4.74 4.03 -3.81
C GLU A 264 -3.30 4.54 -3.96
N ILE A 265 -2.59 4.75 -2.84
CA ILE A 265 -1.17 5.12 -2.83
C ILE A 265 -0.36 3.87 -3.16
N SER A 266 -0.39 3.45 -4.43
CA SER A 266 0.37 2.30 -4.92
C SER A 266 1.89 2.55 -4.88
N ASN A 267 2.30 3.83 -4.92
CA ASN A 267 3.71 4.20 -4.94
C ASN A 267 4.26 4.47 -3.53
N VAL A 268 5.12 3.56 -3.07
CA VAL A 268 5.76 3.63 -1.75
C VAL A 268 6.74 4.82 -1.65
N ASN A 269 7.29 5.28 -2.77
CA ASN A 269 8.25 6.41 -2.81
C ASN A 269 7.66 7.67 -2.16
N THR A 270 6.44 8.03 -2.55
CA THR A 270 5.75 9.25 -2.08
C THR A 270 5.30 9.10 -0.63
N ALA A 271 4.88 7.89 -0.23
CA ALA A 271 4.48 7.62 1.15
C ALA A 271 5.68 7.64 2.12
N ALA A 272 6.80 7.04 1.73
CA ALA A 272 8.00 6.91 2.57
C ALA A 272 8.61 8.25 2.98
N GLN A 273 8.41 9.32 2.19
CA GLN A 273 8.92 10.65 2.49
C GLN A 273 8.14 11.36 3.62
N GLN A 274 6.92 10.92 3.92
CA GLN A 274 6.08 11.51 4.96
C GLN A 274 5.68 10.47 6.00
N LEU A 275 6.22 10.60 7.22
CA LEU A 275 6.01 9.63 8.31
C LEU A 275 4.53 9.32 8.59
N GLU A 276 3.67 10.34 8.56
CA GLU A 276 2.23 10.17 8.82
C GLU A 276 1.55 9.31 7.75
N ILE A 277 1.87 9.56 6.48
CA ILE A 277 1.32 8.79 5.35
C ILE A 277 1.88 7.37 5.37
N PHE A 278 3.21 7.24 5.53
CA PHE A 278 3.86 5.94 5.63
C PHE A 278 3.26 5.08 6.76
N SER A 279 3.04 5.65 7.94
CA SER A 279 2.48 4.93 9.08
C SER A 279 1.07 4.41 8.80
N ARG A 280 0.25 5.19 8.10
CA ARG A 280 -1.11 4.77 7.72
C ARG A 280 -1.10 3.66 6.67
N VAL A 281 -0.26 3.78 5.63
CA VAL A 281 -0.07 2.74 4.61
C VAL A 281 0.44 1.45 5.25
N LEU A 282 1.44 1.55 6.14
CA LEU A 282 1.98 0.43 6.91
C LEU A 282 0.90 -0.26 7.75
N LEU A 283 0.10 0.51 8.50
CA LEU A 283 -0.98 -0.05 9.32
C LEU A 283 -2.01 -0.79 8.46
N SER A 284 -2.43 -0.22 7.34
CA SER A 284 -3.35 -0.88 6.40
C SER A 284 -2.78 -2.21 5.88
N ALA A 285 -1.50 -2.24 5.52
CA ALA A 285 -0.84 -3.45 5.04
C ALA A 285 -0.71 -4.51 6.16
N ILE A 286 -0.39 -4.11 7.40
CA ILE A 286 -0.35 -5.02 8.54
C ILE A 286 -1.75 -5.59 8.83
N ASP A 287 -2.79 -4.76 8.81
CA ASP A 287 -4.17 -5.18 9.05
C ASP A 287 -4.64 -6.21 8.01
N GLU A 288 -4.29 -6.02 6.73
CA GLU A 288 -4.59 -6.97 5.66
C GLU A 288 -3.89 -8.33 5.89
N VAL A 289 -2.60 -8.31 6.23
CA VAL A 289 -1.84 -9.54 6.54
C VAL A 289 -2.44 -10.25 7.76
N LEU A 290 -2.80 -9.53 8.81
CA LEU A 290 -3.40 -10.12 10.02
C LEU A 290 -4.81 -10.67 9.77
N ALA A 291 -5.58 -10.05 8.88
CA ALA A 291 -6.90 -10.53 8.48
C ALA A 291 -6.78 -11.87 7.73
N GLU A 292 -5.88 -11.95 6.75
CA GLU A 292 -5.68 -13.16 5.94
C GLU A 292 -4.90 -14.26 6.68
N HIS A 293 -4.10 -13.91 7.69
CA HIS A 293 -3.41 -14.90 8.54
C HIS A 293 -4.36 -15.93 9.17
N ARG A 294 -5.63 -15.56 9.41
CA ARG A 294 -6.66 -16.46 9.95
C ARG A 294 -6.97 -17.65 9.04
N ARG A 295 -6.84 -17.47 7.72
CA ARG A 295 -7.04 -18.53 6.72
C ARG A 295 -5.84 -19.47 6.61
N GLY A 296 -4.72 -19.10 7.20
CA GLY A 296 -3.49 -19.88 7.23
C GLY A 296 -2.38 -19.25 6.39
N LEU A 297 -1.15 -19.47 6.86
CA LEU A 297 0.07 -19.13 6.12
C LEU A 297 0.13 -19.97 4.82
N MET A 298 0.72 -19.39 3.76
CA MET A 298 0.82 -19.99 2.41
C MET A 298 -0.50 -20.10 1.63
N THR A 299 -1.55 -19.41 2.05
CA THR A 299 -2.73 -19.18 1.20
C THR A 299 -2.43 -18.09 0.17
N GLU A 300 -3.09 -18.13 -1.00
CA GLU A 300 -2.79 -17.20 -2.10
C GLU A 300 -3.02 -15.74 -1.70
N LYS A 301 -4.06 -15.49 -0.90
CA LYS A 301 -4.38 -14.15 -0.38
C LYS A 301 -3.36 -13.67 0.64
N TYR A 302 -2.93 -14.54 1.56
CA TYR A 302 -1.90 -14.23 2.53
C TYR A 302 -0.56 -13.92 1.85
N GLU A 303 -0.15 -14.73 0.87
CA GLU A 303 1.09 -14.52 0.11
C GLU A 303 1.10 -13.14 -0.56
N LYS A 304 0.01 -12.76 -1.24
CA LYS A 304 -0.13 -11.43 -1.87
C LYS A 304 -0.11 -10.29 -0.85
N ALA A 305 -0.87 -10.40 0.24
CA ALA A 305 -0.89 -9.38 1.29
C ALA A 305 0.50 -9.20 1.94
N PHE A 306 1.21 -10.31 2.16
CA PHE A 306 2.53 -10.29 2.76
C PHE A 306 3.61 -9.77 1.80
N GLU A 307 3.52 -10.08 0.51
CA GLU A 307 4.38 -9.49 -0.53
C GLU A 307 4.22 -7.97 -0.60
N GLU A 308 2.98 -7.48 -0.50
CA GLU A 308 2.67 -6.05 -0.47
C GLU A 308 3.25 -5.38 0.78
N LEU A 309 3.07 -5.98 1.96
CA LEU A 309 3.71 -5.51 3.19
C LEU A 309 5.24 -5.46 3.05
N ALA A 310 5.86 -6.53 2.54
CA ALA A 310 7.31 -6.59 2.33
C ALA A 310 7.79 -5.56 1.29
N ARG A 311 6.96 -5.22 0.30
CA ARG A 311 7.23 -4.15 -0.68
C ARG A 311 7.25 -2.78 -0.01
N VAL A 312 6.28 -2.50 0.88
CA VAL A 312 6.19 -1.23 1.63
C VAL A 312 7.35 -1.09 2.62
N VAL A 313 7.62 -2.13 3.41
CA VAL A 313 8.62 -2.10 4.48
C VAL A 313 10.04 -2.07 3.93
N CYS A 314 10.37 -2.96 3.00
CA CYS A 314 11.72 -3.12 2.45
C CYS A 314 12.01 -2.14 1.29
N HIS A 315 11.22 -1.06 1.17
CA HIS A 315 11.44 -0.02 0.18
C HIS A 315 12.77 0.73 0.41
N SER A 316 13.11 1.01 1.67
CA SER A 316 14.34 1.70 2.06
C SER A 316 14.81 1.24 3.45
N GLU A 317 16.07 1.53 3.81
CA GLU A 317 16.60 1.16 5.13
C GLU A 317 15.87 1.85 6.28
N HIS A 318 15.45 3.10 6.11
CA HIS A 318 14.79 3.86 7.18
C HIS A 318 13.33 3.42 7.38
N THR A 319 12.60 3.06 6.31
CA THR A 319 11.25 2.48 6.42
C THR A 319 11.28 1.10 7.08
N TYR A 320 12.30 0.29 6.76
CA TYR A 320 12.53 -1.00 7.39
C TYR A 320 12.85 -0.84 8.89
N LEU A 321 13.81 0.02 9.23
CA LEU A 321 14.19 0.28 10.62
C LEU A 321 13.01 0.82 11.45
N TYR A 322 12.24 1.76 10.90
CA TYR A 322 11.05 2.29 11.56
C TYR A 322 10.03 1.18 11.87
N THR A 323 9.73 0.34 10.88
CA THR A 323 8.76 -0.76 11.04
C THR A 323 9.25 -1.80 12.04
N GLN A 324 10.51 -2.22 11.96
CA GLN A 324 11.08 -3.21 12.88
C GLN A 324 11.12 -2.70 14.33
N THR A 325 11.43 -1.41 14.51
CA THR A 325 11.37 -0.76 15.83
C THR A 325 9.95 -0.76 16.37
N LEU A 326 8.96 -0.39 15.55
CA LEU A 326 7.55 -0.39 15.93
C LEU A 326 7.07 -1.77 16.35
N LEU A 327 7.32 -2.80 15.54
CA LEU A 327 6.93 -4.18 15.83
C LEU A 327 7.59 -4.72 17.10
N ARG A 328 8.85 -4.34 17.37
CA ARG A 328 9.57 -4.70 18.59
C ARG A 328 8.98 -4.03 19.83
N VAL A 329 8.68 -2.73 19.76
CA VAL A 329 8.04 -2.03 20.89
C VAL A 329 6.67 -2.64 21.17
N MET A 330 5.87 -2.89 20.14
CA MET A 330 4.56 -3.54 20.29
C MET A 330 4.68 -4.95 20.87
N SER A 331 5.71 -5.73 20.51
CA SER A 331 5.89 -7.08 21.06
C SER A 331 6.31 -7.07 22.53
N GLN A 332 6.93 -5.99 23.01
CA GLN A 332 7.32 -5.82 24.42
C GLN A 332 6.18 -5.26 25.29
N GLU A 333 5.38 -4.33 24.76
CA GLU A 333 4.29 -3.69 25.51
C GLU A 333 3.02 -4.54 25.59
N GLU A 334 2.72 -5.31 24.54
CA GLU A 334 1.54 -6.16 24.49
C GLU A 334 1.77 -7.54 25.14
N SER A 335 0.70 -8.28 25.38
CA SER A 335 0.77 -9.64 25.92
C SER A 335 -0.03 -10.66 25.12
N GLY A 336 0.38 -11.92 25.20
CA GLY A 336 -0.29 -13.05 24.55
C GLY A 336 -0.15 -13.05 23.03
N MET A 337 -1.26 -13.23 22.31
CA MET A 337 -1.26 -13.42 20.85
C MET A 337 -0.80 -12.18 20.08
N ARG A 338 -1.04 -10.96 20.59
CA ARG A 338 -0.64 -9.72 19.90
C ARG A 338 0.87 -9.56 19.86
N ALA A 339 1.52 -9.77 21.01
CA ALA A 339 2.98 -9.75 21.09
C ALA A 339 3.62 -10.82 20.19
N ALA A 340 3.06 -12.03 20.19
CA ALA A 340 3.52 -13.11 19.32
C ALA A 340 3.34 -12.80 17.83
N ALA A 341 2.22 -12.18 17.43
CA ALA A 341 1.96 -11.80 16.05
C ALA A 341 2.95 -10.72 15.57
N CYS A 342 3.21 -9.70 16.38
CA CYS A 342 4.20 -8.66 16.07
C CYS A 342 5.62 -9.24 15.95
N ALA A 343 6.01 -10.13 16.87
CA ALA A 343 7.30 -10.81 16.81
C ALA A 343 7.42 -11.70 15.57
N HIS A 344 6.37 -12.45 15.23
CA HIS A 344 6.34 -13.28 14.02
C HIS A 344 6.43 -12.41 12.75
N LEU A 345 5.68 -11.33 12.64
CA LEU A 345 5.77 -10.40 11.51
C LEU A 345 7.18 -9.81 11.36
N SER A 346 7.80 -9.40 12.47
CA SER A 346 9.17 -8.88 12.50
C SER A 346 10.16 -9.92 11.93
N GLN A 347 10.09 -11.17 12.40
CA GLN A 347 10.92 -12.27 11.94
C GLN A 347 10.67 -12.64 10.47
N ALA A 348 9.41 -12.68 10.04
CA ALA A 348 9.03 -12.98 8.66
C ALA A 348 9.55 -11.90 7.70
N LEU A 349 9.43 -10.62 8.07
CA LEU A 349 9.99 -9.50 7.30
C LEU A 349 11.51 -9.54 7.26
N HIS A 350 12.16 -9.94 8.35
CA HIS A 350 13.61 -10.14 8.38
C HIS A 350 14.05 -11.25 7.42
N LYS A 351 13.35 -12.38 7.42
CA LYS A 351 13.58 -13.49 6.47
C LYS A 351 13.38 -13.03 5.01
N MET A 352 12.33 -12.28 4.71
CA MET A 352 12.11 -11.74 3.35
C MET A 352 13.20 -10.77 2.91
N ALA A 353 13.67 -9.89 3.80
CA ALA A 353 14.76 -8.97 3.48
C ALA A 353 16.05 -9.76 3.16
N HIS A 354 16.29 -10.83 3.90
CA HIS A 354 17.40 -11.74 3.66
C HIS A 354 17.31 -12.47 2.31
N GLU A 355 16.13 -13.00 1.96
CA GLU A 355 15.88 -13.64 0.65
C GLU A 355 16.04 -12.67 -0.54
N ARG A 356 15.87 -11.36 -0.30
CA ARG A 356 16.15 -10.28 -1.27
C ARG A 356 17.61 -9.81 -1.27
N GLU A 357 18.50 -10.52 -0.59
CA GLU A 357 19.94 -10.21 -0.46
C GLU A 357 20.22 -8.83 0.18
N GLN A 358 19.31 -8.32 1.02
CA GLN A 358 19.52 -7.07 1.76
C GLN A 358 20.23 -7.35 3.08
N ASP A 359 21.42 -6.77 3.29
CA ASP A 359 22.15 -6.90 4.55
C ASP A 359 21.47 -6.06 5.66
N THR A 360 20.70 -6.75 6.49
CA THR A 360 19.99 -6.16 7.63
C THR A 360 20.63 -6.52 8.97
N ALA A 361 21.78 -7.21 8.98
CA ALA A 361 22.41 -7.72 10.19
C ALA A 361 22.83 -6.58 11.14
N ALA A 362 23.35 -5.48 10.58
CA ALA A 362 23.73 -4.30 11.35
C ALA A 362 22.52 -3.61 12.01
N LEU A 363 21.38 -3.53 11.30
CA LEU A 363 20.14 -2.94 11.81
C LEU A 363 19.54 -3.80 12.91
N TYR A 364 19.50 -5.12 12.70
CA TYR A 364 19.04 -6.07 13.70
C TYR A 364 19.85 -6.00 14.99
N VAL A 365 21.19 -6.00 14.87
CA VAL A 365 22.10 -5.84 16.01
C VAL A 365 21.89 -4.52 16.75
N ALA A 366 21.66 -3.42 16.03
CA ALA A 366 21.39 -2.13 16.64
C ALA A 366 20.08 -2.14 17.45
N LEU A 367 19.05 -2.86 16.97
CA LEU A 367 17.77 -3.01 17.68
C LEU A 367 17.92 -3.79 18.99
N LEU A 368 18.83 -4.76 19.06
CA LEU A 368 19.10 -5.54 20.29
C LEU A 368 19.76 -4.71 21.41
N GLN A 369 20.41 -3.59 21.08
CA GLN A 369 21.06 -2.71 22.06
C GLN A 369 20.08 -1.80 22.83
N PHE A 370 18.79 -1.80 22.48
CA PHE A 370 17.77 -1.01 23.18
C PHE A 370 17.44 -1.53 24.59
N ASN A 371 17.78 -2.78 24.91
CA ASN A 371 17.53 -3.35 26.24
C ASN A 371 18.55 -2.77 27.26
N GLU A 372 18.10 -2.43 28.47
CA GLU A 372 18.97 -1.91 29.56
C GLU A 372 20.07 -2.92 30.00
N GLU A 373 19.93 -4.19 29.62
CA GLU A 373 20.90 -5.25 29.87
C GLU A 373 22.00 -5.26 28.80
N LYS A 374 23.22 -4.90 29.22
CA LYS A 374 24.39 -4.78 28.35
C LYS A 374 24.80 -6.15 27.80
N ILE A 375 24.38 -6.47 26.59
CA ILE A 375 25.00 -7.54 25.80
C ILE A 375 26.46 -7.14 25.53
N PRO A 376 27.44 -7.98 25.88
CA PRO A 376 28.84 -7.72 25.59
C PRO A 376 29.11 -7.42 24.10
N PRO A 377 29.90 -6.38 23.75
CA PRO A 377 30.08 -5.94 22.36
C PRO A 377 30.78 -6.98 21.49
N ASN A 378 31.60 -7.84 22.09
CA ASN A 378 32.23 -8.97 21.41
C ASN A 378 31.22 -10.04 20.96
N LEU A 379 30.16 -10.30 21.74
CA LEU A 379 29.09 -11.22 21.35
C LEU A 379 28.25 -10.65 20.22
N ILE A 380 27.97 -9.35 20.29
CA ILE A 380 27.28 -8.63 19.22
C ILE A 380 28.08 -8.72 17.91
N GLN A 381 29.39 -8.46 17.98
CA GLN A 381 30.25 -8.53 16.81
C GLN A 381 30.32 -9.96 16.24
N ALA A 382 30.37 -10.98 17.10
CA ALA A 382 30.34 -12.38 16.70
C ALA A 382 29.03 -12.72 15.97
N MET A 383 27.88 -12.36 16.53
CA MET A 383 26.56 -12.55 15.91
C MET A 383 26.45 -11.82 14.58
N HIS A 384 26.83 -10.54 14.53
CA HIS A 384 26.87 -9.75 13.29
C HIS A 384 27.70 -10.45 12.20
N THR A 385 28.90 -10.93 12.57
CA THR A 385 29.82 -11.56 11.62
C THR A 385 29.27 -12.88 11.10
N MET A 386 28.68 -13.71 11.97
CA MET A 386 28.08 -14.99 11.57
C MET A 386 26.82 -14.81 10.72
N MET A 387 25.96 -13.83 11.04
CA MET A 387 24.74 -13.52 10.28
C MET A 387 25.05 -12.91 8.92
N SER A 388 25.91 -11.89 8.86
CA SER A 388 26.30 -11.23 7.60
C SER A 388 27.01 -12.20 6.64
N LYS A 389 27.86 -13.09 7.16
CA LYS A 389 28.53 -14.12 6.35
C LYS A 389 27.71 -15.39 6.11
N GLN A 390 26.56 -15.53 6.77
CA GLN A 390 25.73 -16.75 6.75
C GLN A 390 26.53 -18.02 7.04
N CYS A 391 27.48 -17.94 7.97
CA CYS A 391 28.39 -19.04 8.24
C CYS A 391 28.82 -19.04 9.71
N LEU A 392 28.67 -20.21 10.35
CA LEU A 392 29.11 -20.41 11.72
C LEU A 392 30.60 -20.71 11.75
N ASN A 393 31.33 -19.97 12.58
CA ASN A 393 32.74 -20.26 12.82
C ASN A 393 32.97 -20.80 14.25
N PRO A 394 33.87 -21.79 14.44
CA PRO A 394 34.06 -22.43 15.74
C PRO A 394 34.56 -21.49 16.86
N ALA A 395 35.23 -20.39 16.50
CA ALA A 395 35.75 -19.42 17.46
C ALA A 395 34.62 -18.60 18.10
N ASP A 396 33.74 -18.04 17.28
CA ASP A 396 32.58 -17.26 17.72
C ASP A 396 31.55 -18.13 18.43
N ILE A 397 31.35 -19.38 17.98
CA ILE A 397 30.52 -20.36 18.70
C ILE A 397 31.11 -20.69 20.08
N THR A 398 32.44 -20.83 20.18
CA THR A 398 33.08 -21.05 21.47
C THR A 398 32.92 -19.83 22.39
N LEU A 399 32.99 -18.62 21.85
CA LEU A 399 32.76 -17.38 22.60
C LEU A 399 31.32 -17.33 23.14
N LEU A 400 30.31 -17.59 22.29
CA LEU A 400 28.91 -17.65 22.70
C LEU A 400 28.70 -18.70 23.78
N TYR A 401 29.20 -19.92 23.56
CA TYR A 401 29.09 -21.02 24.53
C TYR A 401 29.66 -20.64 25.90
N GLN A 402 30.85 -20.02 25.95
CA GLN A 402 31.47 -19.62 27.22
C GLN A 402 30.62 -18.62 28.00
N GLN A 403 29.93 -17.71 27.31
CA GLN A 403 29.08 -16.70 27.95
C GLN A 403 27.74 -17.29 28.41
N TYR A 404 27.11 -18.14 27.60
CA TYR A 404 25.85 -18.81 27.95
C TYR A 404 26.00 -19.96 28.96
N ALA A 405 27.21 -20.51 29.11
CA ALA A 405 27.53 -21.47 30.17
C ALA A 405 27.96 -20.77 31.48
N SER A 406 28.10 -19.44 31.47
CA SER A 406 28.48 -18.66 32.64
C SER A 406 27.30 -18.48 33.60
N PRO A 407 27.53 -18.13 34.89
CA PRO A 407 26.44 -17.94 35.85
C PRO A 407 25.53 -16.76 35.52
N ASN A 408 25.99 -15.80 34.70
CA ASN A 408 25.24 -14.63 34.27
C ASN A 408 25.16 -14.63 32.73
N PRO A 409 24.32 -15.49 32.13
CA PRO A 409 24.18 -15.55 30.68
C PRO A 409 23.51 -14.26 30.15
N PRO A 410 23.82 -13.86 28.89
CA PRO A 410 23.11 -12.77 28.23
C PRO A 410 21.66 -13.15 27.91
N PRO A 411 20.81 -12.18 27.52
CA PRO A 411 19.42 -12.42 27.11
C PRO A 411 19.31 -13.50 26.04
N VAL A 412 18.39 -14.46 26.25
CA VAL A 412 18.21 -15.61 25.35
C VAL A 412 17.68 -15.20 23.96
N GLU A 413 17.04 -14.03 23.87
CA GLU A 413 16.60 -13.41 22.60
C GLU A 413 17.73 -13.40 21.56
N LEU A 414 18.97 -13.12 21.96
CA LEU A 414 20.12 -13.03 21.06
C LEU A 414 20.40 -14.33 20.29
N ILE A 415 20.25 -15.50 20.92
CA ILE A 415 20.48 -16.81 20.28
C ILE A 415 19.20 -17.46 19.77
N ARG A 416 18.04 -16.82 19.98
CA ARG A 416 16.77 -17.23 19.39
C ARG A 416 16.50 -16.59 18.04
N GLU A 417 17.50 -15.90 17.50
CA GLU A 417 17.37 -15.29 16.19
C GLU A 417 17.19 -16.38 15.11
N PRO A 418 16.12 -16.34 14.29
CA PRO A 418 15.77 -17.44 13.39
C PRO A 418 16.90 -17.85 12.45
N LEU A 419 17.61 -16.89 11.84
CA LEU A 419 18.72 -17.18 10.94
C LEU A 419 19.86 -17.92 11.67
N PHE A 420 20.18 -17.52 12.90
CA PHE A 420 21.23 -18.18 13.68
C PHE A 420 20.82 -19.60 14.11
N VAL A 421 19.56 -19.80 14.50
CA VAL A 421 19.02 -21.12 14.84
C VAL A 421 19.00 -22.03 13.62
N ASP A 422 18.57 -21.54 12.46
CA ASP A 422 18.58 -22.30 11.21
C ASP A 422 20.02 -22.67 10.82
N LEU A 423 21.00 -21.75 10.93
CA LEU A 423 22.43 -22.08 10.73
C LEU A 423 22.95 -23.17 11.67
N LEU A 424 22.50 -23.17 12.94
CA LEU A 424 22.86 -24.23 13.90
C LEU A 424 22.26 -25.57 13.47
N ILE A 425 20.99 -25.58 13.07
CA ILE A 425 20.29 -26.77 12.58
C ILE A 425 21.00 -27.30 11.34
N ASP A 426 21.27 -26.45 10.36
CA ASP A 426 21.96 -26.81 9.11
C ASP A 426 23.34 -27.43 9.43
N SER A 427 24.13 -26.80 10.30
CA SER A 427 25.47 -27.31 10.65
C SER A 427 25.44 -28.68 11.34
N LEU A 428 24.40 -28.99 12.12
CA LEU A 428 24.29 -30.23 12.89
C LEU A 428 23.56 -31.35 12.14
N PHE A 429 22.59 -30.98 11.28
CA PHE A 429 21.62 -31.92 10.71
C PHE A 429 21.58 -31.92 9.19
N SER A 430 22.38 -31.11 8.49
CA SER A 430 22.46 -31.19 7.04
C SER A 430 22.79 -32.61 6.60
N TYR A 431 22.03 -33.15 5.64
CA TYR A 431 22.25 -34.50 5.11
C TYR A 431 23.64 -34.58 4.46
N GLU A 432 23.90 -33.68 3.52
CA GLU A 432 25.17 -33.54 2.79
C GLU A 432 26.09 -32.47 3.42
N GLY A 433 27.40 -32.59 3.17
CA GLY A 433 28.38 -31.57 3.55
C GLY A 433 29.25 -31.92 4.74
N VAL A 434 30.10 -30.97 5.13
CA VAL A 434 31.13 -31.15 6.16
C VAL A 434 30.48 -31.12 7.54
N LYS A 435 30.52 -32.26 8.24
CA LYS A 435 30.03 -32.37 9.62
C LYS A 435 30.90 -31.55 10.57
N VAL A 436 30.27 -31.01 11.61
CA VAL A 436 30.97 -30.27 12.67
C VAL A 436 31.97 -31.21 13.36
N HIS A 437 33.20 -30.71 13.52
CA HIS A 437 34.27 -31.44 14.20
C HIS A 437 33.85 -31.85 15.62
N THR A 438 34.20 -33.06 16.03
CA THR A 438 33.81 -33.69 17.30
C THR A 438 34.14 -32.83 18.52
N ASP A 439 35.27 -32.13 18.51
CA ASP A 439 35.68 -31.23 19.61
C ASP A 439 34.78 -30.00 19.79
N HIS A 440 34.11 -29.56 18.73
CA HIS A 440 33.27 -28.36 18.75
C HIS A 440 31.78 -28.71 18.85
N ARG A 441 31.37 -29.88 18.37
CA ARG A 441 29.96 -30.34 18.35
C ARG A 441 29.21 -30.13 19.67
N PRO A 442 29.74 -30.48 20.86
CA PRO A 442 29.01 -30.29 22.11
C PRO A 442 28.62 -28.83 22.37
N LYS A 443 29.39 -27.87 21.86
CA LYS A 443 29.12 -26.43 22.00
C LYS A 443 27.95 -25.98 21.12
N TYR A 444 27.88 -26.48 19.88
CA TYR A 444 26.78 -26.22 18.95
C TYR A 444 25.47 -26.81 19.50
N VAL A 445 25.53 -28.06 19.93
CA VAL A 445 24.40 -28.77 20.55
C VAL A 445 23.92 -28.07 21.81
N TYR A 446 24.84 -27.60 22.67
CA TYR A 446 24.49 -26.83 23.86
C TYR A 446 23.76 -25.53 23.51
N LEU A 447 24.26 -24.73 22.56
CA LEU A 447 23.62 -23.47 22.18
C LEU A 447 22.24 -23.69 21.59
N LEU A 448 22.07 -24.69 20.72
CA LEU A 448 20.77 -25.04 20.14
C LEU A 448 19.79 -25.52 21.21
N ALA A 449 20.22 -26.37 22.14
CA ALA A 449 19.40 -26.84 23.25
C ALA A 449 19.01 -25.68 24.19
N TYR A 450 19.96 -24.78 24.49
CA TYR A 450 19.73 -23.61 25.33
C TYR A 450 18.69 -22.67 24.73
N ALA A 451 18.83 -22.31 23.44
CA ALA A 451 17.87 -21.48 22.73
C ALA A 451 16.45 -22.08 22.75
N SER A 452 16.36 -23.41 22.71
CA SER A 452 15.08 -24.14 22.61
C SER A 452 14.30 -24.26 23.91
N CYS A 453 14.96 -24.33 25.08
CA CYS A 453 14.28 -24.69 26.34
C CYS A 453 14.46 -23.71 27.50
N VAL A 454 15.46 -22.81 27.47
CA VAL A 454 15.72 -21.90 28.59
C VAL A 454 14.85 -20.64 28.46
N GLY A 455 14.09 -20.31 29.50
CA GLY A 455 13.32 -19.06 29.60
C GLY A 455 14.02 -18.02 30.48
N GLU A 456 13.73 -16.74 30.24
CA GLU A 456 14.36 -15.62 30.98
C GLU A 456 13.95 -15.56 32.45
N GLN A 457 12.72 -15.98 32.77
CA GLN A 457 12.29 -16.19 34.16
C GLN A 457 12.68 -17.60 34.60
N GLN A 458 13.81 -17.73 35.29
CA GLN A 458 14.19 -18.97 35.98
C GLN A 458 13.23 -19.25 37.13
N VAL A 459 12.10 -19.90 36.84
CA VAL A 459 11.21 -20.43 37.86
C VAL A 459 11.73 -21.81 38.27
N ASP A 460 12.36 -21.87 39.45
CA ASP A 460 12.58 -23.08 40.25
C ASP A 460 13.39 -24.23 39.63
N GLY A 461 14.59 -24.00 39.08
CA GLY A 461 15.59 -25.05 38.78
C GLY A 461 15.19 -26.14 37.75
N ARG A 462 13.94 -26.14 37.28
CA ARG A 462 13.39 -27.05 36.26
C ARG A 462 13.99 -26.83 34.88
N SER A 463 14.44 -25.60 34.59
CA SER A 463 15.06 -25.23 33.32
C SER A 463 16.38 -25.98 33.07
N SER A 464 17.18 -26.25 34.11
CA SER A 464 18.44 -26.99 33.97
C SER A 464 18.23 -28.46 33.61
N GLN A 465 17.21 -29.12 34.20
CA GLN A 465 16.91 -30.52 33.90
C GLN A 465 16.36 -30.70 32.48
N GLN A 466 15.55 -29.75 32.02
CA GLN A 466 15.06 -29.72 30.65
C GLN A 466 16.20 -29.50 29.65
N LEU A 467 17.17 -28.63 29.98
CA LEU A 467 18.36 -28.38 29.16
C LEU A 467 19.20 -29.64 28.95
N ASP A 468 19.53 -30.38 30.02
CA ASP A 468 20.30 -31.61 29.90
C ASP A 468 19.54 -32.65 29.06
N SER A 469 18.24 -32.84 29.29
CA SER A 469 17.44 -33.78 28.50
C SER A 469 17.34 -33.42 27.02
N THR A 470 17.26 -32.12 26.71
CA THR A 470 17.20 -31.58 25.34
C THR A 470 18.55 -31.72 24.66
N ARG A 471 19.64 -31.33 25.33
CA ARG A 471 21.02 -31.49 24.86
C ARG A 471 21.32 -32.95 24.53
N ASP A 472 21.01 -33.85 25.46
CA ASP A 472 21.26 -35.29 25.27
C ASP A 472 20.36 -35.87 24.16
N GLY A 473 19.17 -35.33 23.95
CA GLY A 473 18.30 -35.71 22.82
C GLY A 473 18.86 -35.27 21.47
N VAL A 474 19.34 -34.02 21.37
CA VAL A 474 19.96 -33.47 20.16
C VAL A 474 21.27 -34.22 19.84
N GLU A 475 22.15 -34.42 20.82
CA GLU A 475 23.42 -35.15 20.64
C GLU A 475 23.20 -36.60 20.18
N ARG A 476 22.22 -37.29 20.77
CA ARG A 476 21.85 -38.65 20.36
C ARG A 476 21.34 -38.69 18.93
N LEU A 477 20.49 -37.73 18.53
CA LEU A 477 20.02 -37.65 17.15
C LEU A 477 21.18 -37.42 16.17
N VAL A 478 22.08 -36.47 16.45
CA VAL A 478 23.25 -36.20 15.58
C VAL A 478 24.11 -37.45 15.44
N THR A 479 24.41 -38.13 16.56
CA THR A 479 25.22 -39.35 16.55
C THR A 479 24.54 -40.47 15.76
N LEU A 480 23.23 -40.62 15.90
CA LEU A 480 22.43 -41.59 15.16
C LEU A 480 22.47 -41.29 13.66
N LEU A 481 22.19 -40.05 13.24
CA LEU A 481 22.16 -39.67 11.82
C LEU A 481 23.53 -39.76 11.14
N GLU A 482 24.63 -39.61 11.88
CA GLU A 482 25.99 -39.82 11.37
C GLU A 482 26.37 -41.29 11.24
N SER A 483 25.74 -42.18 12.02
CA SER A 483 26.06 -43.62 12.08
C SER A 483 25.01 -44.52 11.45
N ALA A 484 23.82 -44.01 11.15
CA ALA A 484 22.71 -44.79 10.66
C ALA A 484 22.92 -45.18 9.19
N GLU A 485 23.17 -46.47 8.99
CA GLU A 485 23.00 -47.13 7.68
C GLU A 485 21.52 -47.47 7.41
N ASP A 486 20.69 -47.58 8.46
CA ASP A 486 19.28 -48.01 8.38
C ASP A 486 18.44 -47.37 9.50
N LEU A 487 17.60 -46.39 9.14
CA LEU A 487 16.71 -45.65 10.04
C LEU A 487 15.56 -46.50 10.58
N LEU A 488 15.18 -47.58 9.89
CA LEU A 488 14.04 -48.42 10.27
C LEU A 488 14.28 -49.12 11.61
N LYS A 489 15.52 -49.55 11.88
CA LYS A 489 15.91 -50.21 13.14
C LYS A 489 15.74 -49.31 14.35
N GLU A 490 15.97 -48.01 14.18
CA GLU A 490 15.93 -47.02 15.24
C GLU A 490 14.57 -46.29 15.33
N LEU A 491 13.58 -46.68 14.51
CA LEU A 491 12.31 -45.97 14.39
C LEU A 491 11.60 -45.74 15.73
N GLN A 492 11.55 -46.74 16.62
CA GLN A 492 10.92 -46.59 17.94
C GLN A 492 11.63 -45.55 18.82
N HIS A 493 12.96 -45.52 18.77
CA HIS A 493 13.77 -44.54 19.50
C HIS A 493 13.61 -43.14 18.91
N LEU A 494 13.55 -43.02 17.59
CA LEU A 494 13.29 -41.76 16.90
C LEU A 494 11.91 -41.21 17.25
N ILE A 495 10.85 -42.02 17.20
CA ILE A 495 9.48 -41.61 17.56
C ILE A 495 9.41 -41.09 19.01
N TYR A 496 10.16 -41.68 19.94
CA TYR A 496 10.22 -41.16 21.30
C TYR A 496 10.99 -39.84 21.38
N SER A 497 12.11 -39.72 20.65
CA SER A 497 13.00 -38.57 20.70
C SER A 497 12.42 -37.31 20.04
N ILE A 498 11.66 -37.48 18.95
CA ILE A 498 11.00 -36.36 18.26
C ILE A 498 9.90 -35.72 19.09
N ARG A 499 9.51 -36.24 20.25
CA ARG A 499 8.62 -35.50 21.17
C ARG A 499 9.21 -34.16 21.62
N ILE A 500 10.53 -34.02 21.55
CA ILE A 500 11.23 -32.76 21.79
C ILE A 500 11.21 -31.93 20.49
N PRO A 501 10.64 -30.70 20.47
CA PRO A 501 10.43 -29.94 19.23
C PRO A 501 11.70 -29.66 18.42
N VAL A 502 12.81 -29.34 19.09
CA VAL A 502 14.09 -29.08 18.39
C VAL A 502 14.68 -30.34 17.76
N VAL A 503 14.45 -31.50 18.37
CA VAL A 503 14.86 -32.80 17.82
C VAL A 503 14.01 -33.13 16.59
N ALA A 504 12.69 -32.87 16.65
CA ALA A 504 11.81 -32.99 15.49
C ALA A 504 12.21 -32.04 14.35
N ALA A 505 12.56 -30.79 14.66
CA ALA A 505 13.02 -29.82 13.68
C ALA A 505 14.34 -30.24 13.02
N GLY A 506 15.30 -30.74 13.80
CA GLY A 506 16.56 -31.29 13.27
C GLY A 506 16.35 -32.52 12.39
N LEU A 507 15.50 -33.46 12.82
CA LEU A 507 15.17 -34.63 12.01
C LEU A 507 14.44 -34.24 10.72
N LEU A 508 13.49 -33.29 10.79
CA LEU A 508 12.81 -32.77 9.61
C LEU A 508 13.80 -32.15 8.61
N HIS A 509 14.78 -31.38 9.09
CA HIS A 509 15.82 -30.80 8.24
C HIS A 509 16.67 -31.88 7.57
N TYR A 510 17.09 -32.91 8.31
CA TYR A 510 17.83 -34.05 7.74
C TYR A 510 17.01 -34.79 6.68
N VAL A 511 15.75 -35.13 6.99
CA VAL A 511 14.86 -35.85 6.06
C VAL A 511 14.59 -35.01 4.81
N LYS A 512 14.43 -33.69 4.95
CA LYS A 512 14.35 -32.76 3.81
C LYS A 512 15.59 -32.90 2.92
N GLY A 513 16.80 -32.81 3.50
CA GLY A 513 18.05 -32.94 2.76
C GLY A 513 18.20 -34.29 2.07
N TYR A 514 17.82 -35.38 2.72
CA TYR A 514 17.83 -36.72 2.12
C TYR A 514 16.88 -36.81 0.93
N LEU A 515 15.59 -36.52 1.13
CA LEU A 515 14.56 -36.63 0.09
C LEU A 515 14.78 -35.69 -1.11
N LEU A 516 15.48 -34.57 -0.90
CA LEU A 516 15.79 -33.58 -1.93
C LEU A 516 17.26 -33.62 -2.39
N SER A 517 18.06 -34.62 -2.01
CA SER A 517 19.44 -34.81 -2.48
C SER A 517 19.50 -35.27 -3.93
N GLU A 518 20.41 -34.76 -4.77
CA GLU A 518 20.57 -35.23 -6.17
C GLU A 518 20.89 -36.74 -6.26
N ASP A 519 21.57 -37.27 -5.25
CA ASP A 519 21.95 -38.69 -5.16
C ASP A 519 20.78 -39.64 -4.90
N MET A 520 19.63 -39.13 -4.44
CA MET A 520 18.41 -39.93 -4.27
C MET A 520 17.68 -40.11 -5.60
N ILE A 521 18.06 -41.21 -6.27
CA ILE A 521 17.50 -41.68 -7.56
C ILE A 521 16.41 -42.76 -7.33
N GLY A 522 16.43 -43.43 -6.17
CA GLY A 522 15.49 -44.51 -5.81
C GLY A 522 14.19 -44.01 -5.16
N GLU A 523 13.26 -44.94 -4.91
CA GLU A 523 12.08 -44.64 -4.10
C GLU A 523 12.47 -44.34 -2.65
N PRO A 524 11.91 -43.28 -2.04
CA PRO A 524 12.18 -42.98 -0.65
C PRO A 524 11.65 -44.09 0.24
N GLU A 525 12.46 -44.56 1.18
CA GLU A 525 12.02 -45.61 2.10
C GLU A 525 10.79 -45.12 2.91
N PRO A 526 9.76 -45.96 3.09
CA PRO A 526 8.53 -45.58 3.78
C PRO A 526 8.76 -45.01 5.19
N VAL A 527 9.86 -45.38 5.85
CA VAL A 527 10.24 -44.87 7.18
C VAL A 527 10.35 -43.34 7.20
N HIS A 528 10.87 -42.72 6.14
CA HIS A 528 11.01 -41.26 6.05
C HIS A 528 9.64 -40.59 6.04
N LEU A 529 8.71 -41.11 5.24
CA LEU A 529 7.34 -40.61 5.14
C LEU A 529 6.57 -40.78 6.47
N VAL A 530 6.74 -41.91 7.16
CA VAL A 530 6.15 -42.16 8.48
C VAL A 530 6.70 -41.18 9.53
N LEU A 531 7.99 -40.86 9.48
CA LEU A 531 8.59 -39.87 10.39
C LEU A 531 8.00 -38.48 10.15
N LEU A 532 7.76 -38.09 8.89
CA LEU A 532 7.08 -36.83 8.56
C LEU A 532 5.66 -36.78 9.14
N ASP A 533 4.89 -37.85 8.98
CA ASP A 533 3.53 -37.95 9.55
C ASP A 533 3.55 -37.84 11.08
N GLN A 534 4.52 -38.48 11.73
CA GLN A 534 4.66 -38.42 13.17
C GLN A 534 5.09 -37.04 13.67
N ILE A 535 5.98 -36.35 12.94
CA ILE A 535 6.38 -34.97 13.24
C ILE A 535 5.16 -34.05 13.12
N ALA A 536 4.40 -34.14 12.03
CA ALA A 536 3.18 -33.37 11.83
C ALA A 536 2.14 -33.66 12.92
N SER A 537 1.95 -34.91 13.31
CA SER A 537 0.99 -35.27 14.38
C SER A 537 1.41 -34.75 15.76
N SER A 538 2.71 -34.65 16.01
CA SER A 538 3.23 -34.28 17.33
C SER A 538 3.42 -32.76 17.50
N HIS A 539 3.64 -32.02 16.40
CA HIS A 539 4.07 -30.63 16.43
C HIS A 539 3.29 -29.73 15.44
N PRO A 540 2.24 -29.04 15.90
CA PRO A 540 1.50 -28.08 15.08
C PRO A 540 2.38 -26.97 14.48
N ASN A 541 3.37 -26.49 15.23
CA ASN A 541 4.27 -25.42 14.77
C ASN A 541 5.22 -25.85 13.63
N LEU A 542 5.31 -27.15 13.33
CA LEU A 542 6.13 -27.66 12.22
C LEU A 542 5.30 -27.99 10.98
N HIS A 543 3.96 -27.89 11.03
CA HIS A 543 3.06 -28.23 9.91
C HIS A 543 3.46 -27.52 8.62
N LEU A 544 3.73 -26.21 8.69
CA LEU A 544 4.11 -25.42 7.50
C LEU A 544 5.48 -25.81 6.95
N ARG A 545 6.46 -26.12 7.81
CA ARG A 545 7.78 -26.59 7.36
C ARG A 545 7.68 -27.97 6.69
N VAL A 546 6.84 -28.87 7.23
CA VAL A 546 6.54 -30.17 6.61
C VAL A 546 5.84 -29.97 5.27
N PHE A 547 4.82 -29.10 5.22
CA PHE A 547 4.06 -28.80 4.01
C PHE A 547 4.96 -28.24 2.89
N GLN A 548 5.82 -27.26 3.21
CA GLN A 548 6.79 -26.69 2.26
C GLN A 548 7.69 -27.77 1.65
N MET A 549 8.28 -28.62 2.49
CA MET A 549 9.14 -29.72 2.02
C MET A 549 8.37 -30.73 1.17
N LEU A 550 7.11 -31.05 1.48
CA LEU A 550 6.28 -31.92 0.65
C LEU A 550 5.96 -31.28 -0.71
N CYS A 551 5.72 -29.96 -0.78
CA CYS A 551 5.58 -29.25 -2.05
C CYS A 551 6.87 -29.32 -2.87
N GLU A 552 8.03 -29.04 -2.27
CA GLU A 552 9.33 -29.14 -2.93
C GLU A 552 9.60 -30.56 -3.44
N LEU A 553 9.23 -31.59 -2.65
CA LEU A 553 9.37 -32.99 -3.03
C LEU A 553 8.47 -33.34 -4.22
N TYR A 554 7.23 -32.85 -4.24
CA TYR A 554 6.32 -33.04 -5.36
C TYR A 554 6.87 -32.41 -6.65
N ASP A 555 7.34 -31.17 -6.56
CA ASP A 555 7.88 -30.43 -7.71
C ASP A 555 9.13 -31.13 -8.27
N ARG A 556 10.01 -31.60 -7.37
CA ARG A 556 11.18 -32.41 -7.74
C ARG A 556 10.78 -33.70 -8.45
N GLN A 557 9.85 -34.48 -7.88
CA GLN A 557 9.39 -35.73 -8.50
C GLN A 557 8.80 -35.50 -9.90
N SER A 558 8.09 -34.39 -10.08
CA SER A 558 7.51 -33.98 -11.37
C SER A 558 8.58 -33.66 -12.43
N SER A 559 9.77 -33.25 -12.01
CA SER A 559 10.90 -32.93 -12.89
C SER A 559 11.78 -34.13 -13.27
N LEU A 560 11.58 -35.29 -12.62
CA LEU A 560 12.38 -36.49 -12.90
C LEU A 560 12.05 -37.07 -14.28
N ASN A 561 13.09 -37.53 -14.98
CA ASN A 561 12.95 -38.15 -16.30
C ASN A 561 12.66 -39.66 -16.16
N GLU A 562 11.50 -40.00 -15.61
CA GLU A 562 11.03 -41.37 -15.41
C GLU A 562 9.70 -41.63 -16.16
N ALA A 563 9.26 -42.89 -16.16
CA ALA A 563 7.95 -43.23 -16.72
C ALA A 563 6.83 -42.55 -15.92
N ALA A 564 5.82 -42.04 -16.62
CA ALA A 564 4.71 -41.30 -16.00
C ALA A 564 4.02 -42.09 -14.87
N GLU A 565 3.87 -43.42 -15.02
CA GLU A 565 3.28 -44.30 -13.99
C GLU A 565 4.06 -44.26 -12.67
N VAL A 566 5.40 -44.27 -12.73
CA VAL A 566 6.28 -44.22 -11.55
C VAL A 566 6.22 -42.85 -10.87
N ILE A 567 6.23 -41.78 -11.69
CA ILE A 567 6.09 -40.41 -11.17
C ILE A 567 4.74 -40.26 -10.46
N MET A 568 3.65 -40.77 -11.03
CA MET A 568 2.32 -40.71 -10.43
C MET A 568 2.23 -41.51 -9.12
N GLU A 569 2.86 -42.68 -9.04
CA GLU A 569 2.90 -43.46 -7.79
C GLU A 569 3.67 -42.73 -6.68
N ARG A 570 4.79 -42.09 -7.02
CA ARG A 570 5.56 -41.26 -6.08
C ARG A 570 4.80 -40.01 -5.65
N GLN A 571 4.15 -39.32 -6.58
CA GLN A 571 3.31 -38.16 -6.29
C GLN A 571 2.13 -38.55 -5.40
N ARG A 572 1.52 -39.72 -5.63
CA ARG A 572 0.46 -40.24 -4.76
C ARG A 572 0.92 -40.38 -3.31
N ASN A 573 2.14 -40.86 -3.07
CA ASN A 573 2.69 -40.94 -1.71
C ASN A 573 2.80 -39.56 -1.05
N VAL A 574 3.05 -38.48 -1.81
CA VAL A 574 3.05 -37.10 -1.30
C VAL A 574 1.62 -36.61 -1.05
N ILE A 575 0.67 -36.93 -1.94
CA ILE A 575 -0.75 -36.63 -1.75
C ILE A 575 -1.30 -37.27 -0.47
N ASP A 576 -0.91 -38.50 -0.14
CA ASP A 576 -1.28 -39.13 1.14
C ASP A 576 -0.81 -38.31 2.35
N ARG A 577 0.37 -37.70 2.27
CA ARG A 577 0.91 -36.82 3.34
C ARG A 577 0.17 -35.49 3.39
N PHE A 578 -0.30 -34.97 2.25
CA PHE A 578 -1.20 -33.82 2.22
C PHE A 578 -2.53 -34.12 2.92
N VAL A 579 -3.12 -35.29 2.66
CA VAL A 579 -4.34 -35.74 3.38
C VAL A 579 -4.07 -35.86 4.87
N HIS A 580 -2.91 -36.42 5.26
CA HIS A 580 -2.52 -36.48 6.67
C HIS A 580 -2.36 -35.10 7.31
N LEU A 581 -1.67 -34.15 6.66
CA LEU A 581 -1.53 -32.77 7.12
C LEU A 581 -2.90 -32.07 7.30
N LEU A 582 -3.82 -32.32 6.37
CA LEU A 582 -5.20 -31.85 6.48
C LEU A 582 -5.89 -32.45 7.72
N SER A 583 -5.71 -33.75 7.96
CA SER A 583 -6.30 -34.45 9.11
C SER A 583 -5.80 -33.94 10.47
N VAL A 584 -4.57 -33.44 10.54
CA VAL A 584 -3.97 -32.89 11.78
C VAL A 584 -4.18 -31.39 11.94
N GLY A 585 -4.90 -30.73 11.02
CA GLY A 585 -5.38 -29.36 11.17
C GLY A 585 -4.91 -28.34 10.13
N LEU A 586 -4.05 -28.70 9.18
CA LEU A 586 -3.57 -27.80 8.12
C LEU A 586 -4.43 -27.91 6.84
N ALA A 587 -5.74 -27.72 6.95
CA ALA A 587 -6.66 -27.97 5.84
C ALA A 587 -6.57 -26.93 4.71
N LEU A 588 -6.73 -25.64 5.03
CA LEU A 588 -6.87 -24.59 4.00
C LEU A 588 -5.64 -24.46 3.09
N PRO A 589 -4.39 -24.36 3.59
CA PRO A 589 -3.21 -24.26 2.73
C PRO A 589 -3.04 -25.47 1.80
N VAL A 590 -3.36 -26.67 2.30
CA VAL A 590 -3.27 -27.92 1.53
C VAL A 590 -4.28 -27.91 0.37
N VAL A 591 -5.56 -27.63 0.65
CA VAL A 591 -6.59 -27.64 -0.40
C VAL A 591 -6.37 -26.51 -1.41
N GLU A 592 -5.96 -25.31 -0.96
CA GLU A 592 -5.62 -24.21 -1.88
C GLU A 592 -4.44 -24.55 -2.79
N LYS A 593 -3.40 -25.21 -2.27
CA LYS A 593 -2.26 -25.65 -3.08
C LYS A 593 -2.69 -26.68 -4.13
N VAL A 594 -3.50 -27.68 -3.77
CA VAL A 594 -4.01 -28.67 -4.73
C VAL A 594 -4.87 -28.00 -5.81
N ASN A 595 -5.74 -27.06 -5.43
CA ASN A 595 -6.49 -26.24 -6.39
C ASN A 595 -5.59 -25.46 -7.33
N ARG A 596 -4.54 -24.82 -6.80
CA ARG A 596 -3.57 -24.04 -7.58
C ARG A 596 -2.86 -24.95 -8.58
N MET A 597 -2.33 -26.08 -8.13
CA MET A 597 -1.69 -27.07 -8.98
C MET A 597 -2.63 -27.57 -10.08
N PHE A 598 -3.91 -27.77 -9.78
CA PHE A 598 -4.91 -28.19 -10.77
C PHE A 598 -5.19 -27.10 -11.81
N ARG A 599 -5.41 -25.85 -11.38
CA ARG A 599 -5.60 -24.70 -12.27
C ARG A 599 -4.41 -24.46 -13.19
N ASP A 600 -3.20 -24.65 -12.67
CA ASP A 600 -1.95 -24.43 -13.39
C ASP A 600 -1.52 -25.65 -14.24
N GLY A 601 -2.27 -26.76 -14.19
CA GLY A 601 -1.96 -27.98 -14.95
C GLY A 601 -0.73 -28.75 -14.45
N GLN A 602 -0.34 -28.56 -13.19
CA GLN A 602 0.83 -29.18 -12.56
C GLN A 602 0.53 -30.54 -11.90
N ILE A 603 -0.75 -30.90 -11.77
CA ILE A 603 -1.22 -32.17 -11.19
C ILE A 603 -2.18 -32.86 -12.14
N ASP A 604 -2.05 -34.18 -12.23
CA ASP A 604 -2.96 -34.99 -13.02
C ASP A 604 -4.36 -35.09 -12.38
N ILE A 605 -5.40 -35.09 -13.21
CA ILE A 605 -6.81 -35.15 -12.80
C ILE A 605 -7.07 -36.38 -11.89
N SER A 606 -6.43 -37.51 -12.15
CA SER A 606 -6.62 -38.73 -11.35
C SER A 606 -6.07 -38.59 -9.92
N LEU A 607 -4.98 -37.85 -9.74
CA LEU A 607 -4.40 -37.57 -8.41
C LEU A 607 -5.24 -36.56 -7.64
N VAL A 608 -5.80 -35.54 -8.31
CA VAL A 608 -6.74 -34.61 -7.67
C VAL A 608 -8.01 -35.34 -7.23
N ARG A 609 -8.54 -36.22 -8.09
CA ARG A 609 -9.68 -37.08 -7.75
C ARG A 609 -9.36 -37.96 -6.55
N TYR A 610 -8.19 -38.60 -6.54
CA TYR A 610 -7.73 -39.42 -5.42
C TYR A 610 -7.67 -38.61 -4.12
N PHE A 611 -7.03 -37.44 -4.12
CA PHE A 611 -7.01 -36.52 -2.98
C PHE A 611 -8.42 -36.19 -2.49
N ALA A 612 -9.33 -35.83 -3.39
CA ALA A 612 -10.70 -35.48 -3.02
C ALA A 612 -11.47 -36.65 -2.43
N VAL A 613 -11.27 -37.88 -2.93
CA VAL A 613 -11.85 -39.11 -2.37
C VAL A 613 -11.38 -39.31 -0.93
N GLU A 614 -10.07 -39.34 -0.71
CA GLU A 614 -9.49 -39.56 0.62
C GLU A 614 -9.93 -38.49 1.63
N VAL A 615 -9.98 -37.21 1.21
CA VAL A 615 -10.47 -36.12 2.07
C VAL A 615 -11.94 -36.32 2.43
N LEU A 616 -12.79 -36.69 1.47
CA LEU A 616 -14.23 -36.91 1.70
C LEU A 616 -14.50 -38.11 2.62
N GLU A 617 -13.58 -39.06 2.74
CA GLU A 617 -13.69 -40.19 3.68
C GLU A 617 -13.37 -39.79 5.13
N ILE A 618 -12.55 -38.77 5.35
CA ILE A 618 -12.10 -38.36 6.69
C ILE A 618 -12.82 -37.12 7.25
N VAL A 619 -13.51 -36.34 6.42
CA VAL A 619 -14.22 -35.12 6.83
C VAL A 619 -15.71 -35.37 7.05
N SER A 620 -16.31 -34.63 7.99
CA SER A 620 -17.76 -34.69 8.25
C SER A 620 -18.30 -33.32 8.70
N PRO A 621 -19.62 -33.06 8.58
CA PRO A 621 -20.22 -31.80 9.02
C PRO A 621 -20.09 -31.58 10.54
N PRO A 622 -20.08 -30.31 11.02
CA PRO A 622 -20.28 -29.06 10.27
C PRO A 622 -19.01 -28.57 9.56
N TYR A 623 -19.14 -28.14 8.31
CA TYR A 623 -18.04 -27.55 7.54
C TYR A 623 -17.98 -26.03 7.75
N SER A 624 -16.78 -25.48 7.89
CA SER A 624 -16.57 -24.03 7.87
C SER A 624 -16.73 -23.46 6.46
N GLN A 625 -17.22 -22.22 6.35
CA GLN A 625 -17.38 -21.55 5.05
C GLN A 625 -16.06 -21.46 4.26
N ASP A 626 -14.94 -21.10 4.92
CA ASP A 626 -13.63 -21.05 4.25
C ASP A 626 -13.22 -22.42 3.65
N PHE A 627 -13.60 -23.54 4.28
CA PHE A 627 -13.32 -24.87 3.74
C PHE A 627 -14.24 -25.20 2.56
N ILE A 628 -15.51 -24.83 2.64
CA ILE A 628 -16.47 -25.01 1.53
C ILE A 628 -16.00 -24.22 0.31
N ASP A 629 -15.64 -22.94 0.49
CA ASP A 629 -15.22 -22.04 -0.58
C ASP A 629 -14.02 -22.59 -1.37
N VAL A 630 -13.10 -23.26 -0.68
CA VAL A 630 -11.88 -23.81 -1.29
C VAL A 630 -12.09 -25.24 -1.80
N PHE A 631 -12.86 -26.10 -1.11
CA PHE A 631 -12.99 -27.52 -1.49
C PHE A 631 -14.12 -27.80 -2.49
N LEU A 632 -15.21 -27.02 -2.46
CA LEU A 632 -16.34 -27.18 -3.39
C LEU A 632 -15.94 -27.07 -4.87
N PRO A 633 -15.04 -26.16 -5.29
CA PRO A 633 -14.56 -26.10 -6.68
C PRO A 633 -13.93 -27.41 -7.18
N ILE A 634 -13.29 -28.20 -6.31
CA ILE A 634 -12.71 -29.50 -6.68
C ILE A 634 -13.81 -30.53 -6.88
N VAL A 635 -14.73 -30.64 -5.90
CA VAL A 635 -15.77 -31.68 -5.87
C VAL A 635 -16.85 -31.44 -6.93
N ALA A 636 -17.19 -30.18 -7.19
CA ALA A 636 -18.20 -29.81 -8.19
C ALA A 636 -17.67 -29.81 -9.64
N ASN A 637 -16.36 -29.93 -9.85
CA ASN A 637 -15.78 -29.92 -11.19
C ASN A 637 -16.06 -31.25 -11.90
N GLN A 638 -16.72 -31.17 -13.05
CA GLN A 638 -17.12 -32.32 -13.86
C GLN A 638 -15.93 -33.08 -14.46
N GLU A 639 -14.78 -32.44 -14.68
CA GLU A 639 -13.57 -33.11 -15.17
C GLU A 639 -12.97 -34.02 -14.10
N ILE A 640 -13.11 -33.64 -12.82
CA ILE A 640 -12.60 -34.39 -11.68
C ILE A 640 -13.62 -35.45 -11.29
N PHE A 641 -14.89 -35.08 -11.09
CA PHE A 641 -15.96 -36.01 -10.78
C PHE A 641 -16.99 -36.07 -11.90
N ASP A 642 -16.85 -37.09 -12.76
CA ASP A 642 -17.86 -37.40 -13.76
C ASP A 642 -19.23 -37.72 -13.10
N PRO A 643 -20.36 -37.63 -13.82
CA PRO A 643 -21.68 -38.03 -13.32
C PRO A 643 -21.70 -39.48 -12.79
N SER A 644 -20.91 -40.37 -13.41
CA SER A 644 -20.73 -41.76 -12.95
C SER A 644 -19.82 -41.89 -11.72
N GLY A 645 -18.94 -40.91 -11.48
CA GLY A 645 -18.11 -40.81 -10.27
C GLY A 645 -18.94 -40.44 -9.03
N HIS A 646 -19.91 -39.54 -9.19
CA HIS A 646 -20.86 -39.18 -8.14
C HIS A 646 -21.77 -40.34 -7.72
N GLU A 647 -22.14 -41.23 -8.65
CA GLU A 647 -22.91 -42.43 -8.31
C GLU A 647 -22.09 -43.49 -7.57
N LYS A 648 -20.77 -43.56 -7.84
CA LYS A 648 -19.85 -44.47 -7.15
C LYS A 648 -19.43 -43.97 -5.77
N MET A 649 -19.56 -42.67 -5.52
CA MET A 649 -19.08 -42.05 -4.30
C MET A 649 -20.15 -41.15 -3.66
N PRO A 650 -21.02 -41.72 -2.79
CA PRO A 650 -22.13 -40.99 -2.20
C PRO A 650 -21.69 -39.80 -1.34
N ALA A 651 -20.49 -39.86 -0.75
CA ALA A 651 -19.92 -38.78 0.08
C ALA A 651 -19.73 -37.46 -0.69
N ALA A 652 -19.35 -37.52 -1.98
CA ALA A 652 -19.22 -36.31 -2.81
C ALA A 652 -20.58 -35.62 -3.03
N LYS A 653 -21.62 -36.42 -3.26
CA LYS A 653 -22.99 -35.91 -3.42
C LYS A 653 -23.53 -35.35 -2.11
N GLU A 654 -23.32 -36.04 -1.00
CA GLU A 654 -23.70 -35.57 0.34
C GLU A 654 -23.04 -34.24 0.68
N PHE A 655 -21.75 -34.08 0.35
CA PHE A 655 -21.03 -32.82 0.52
C PHE A 655 -21.66 -31.68 -0.31
N ILE A 656 -21.95 -31.91 -1.60
CA ILE A 656 -22.60 -30.90 -2.46
C ILE A 656 -24.00 -30.54 -1.94
N ASP A 657 -24.80 -31.55 -1.57
CA ASP A 657 -26.14 -31.35 -1.03
C ASP A 657 -26.10 -30.54 0.28
N HIS A 658 -25.10 -30.78 1.13
CA HIS A 658 -24.88 -29.99 2.35
C HIS A 658 -24.48 -28.54 2.03
N CYS A 659 -23.51 -28.33 1.14
CA CYS A 659 -23.05 -26.99 0.75
C CYS A 659 -24.18 -26.16 0.13
N THR A 660 -25.02 -26.77 -0.71
CA THR A 660 -26.18 -26.09 -1.34
C THR A 660 -27.30 -25.80 -0.34
N ALA A 661 -27.54 -26.68 0.65
CA ALA A 661 -28.50 -26.44 1.72
C ALA A 661 -28.05 -25.33 2.69
N THR A 662 -26.75 -25.05 2.79
CA THR A 662 -26.20 -24.00 3.66
C THR A 662 -26.17 -22.62 2.98
N ALA A 663 -26.27 -22.57 1.64
CA ALA A 663 -26.32 -21.35 0.84
C ALA A 663 -27.74 -20.78 0.63
N ALA A 664 -28.77 -21.56 0.95
CA ALA A 664 -30.19 -21.18 0.93
C ALA A 664 -30.67 -20.76 2.33
#